data_AF-A0AAN7EV10-F1
#
_entry.id   AF-A0AAN7EV10-F1
#
_cell.length_a   1.000
_cell.length_b   1.000
_cell.length_c   1.000
_cell.angle_alpha   90.00
_cell.angle_beta   90.00
_cell.angle_gamma   90.00
#
_symmetry.space_group_name_H-M   'P 1'
#
loop_
_entity.id
_entity.type
_entity.pdbx_description
1 polymer ?
#
loop_
_entity_poly.entity_id
_entity_poly.type
_entity_poly.pdbx_seq_one_letter_code
_entity_poly.pdbx_strand_id
1 'polypeptide(L)'
;MIIRQPQSQESQQPQIEAVGGLQGCHTQAMGKFQTQYQAERSPFDKQELGSKILVAAGSDHAEASARSRSIGGGEFSVPPIDVSDSGTEHLCSPDLVIFGFPGNWSVNDWYAGESFGETKINLELFPSLRSIGINEHAKVNKAFLQRFDDKVLKNSDFTNKVQKAVTEKKQILFTGHSTGGSIANLATIWFLEKYLRSDSPDNYKISPSSPLCVTFGCPLTGNHIFSHALRRENWARYFIHFVMRYDIVPRILLAPVSSILLEFQRVLQFLNEKSKNLAHASINNFDASNFYMKVMKNASSVASHANCNLMGNTNLPLETETNFIPLSPYKPFGTYVLCTGNEKLVILRNPDAVLQLLFYSSQLCKEEECTDVAQRTLQQHFGYESELQDSFQMLNKVCLEPLEELPLSAESTSDIATIDAALNDLGLSTRARLCIRAAGELEKRKIGNKDSIDLKETDIEKAMKCLEDYRLNCGYRDLGYYDAFKLQESSNDFDANLKRLDLAGIFDEILEMLKRYELPDAFEAQNNWIDLGTRYRRLVEPLDIANYYRHLKNEDTGAYVDRGRPKRYKFTQRWFENAKRMPAESSWESCFWAKVEELRIKTSNAGGFAQVKVKEEVLKLEEQVQTWIKGGELGKDVFLEKSTFMKWWNTLPEEHKSKSCIKNVKDS
;
A
#
# COMPACT_ATOMS: atom_id res chain seq x y z
N MET A 1 -49.41 -8.28 -14.68
CA MET A 1 -50.58 -9.10 -15.08
C MET A 1 -50.05 -10.24 -15.93
N ILE A 2 -50.26 -11.51 -15.53
CA ILE A 2 -49.92 -12.76 -16.25
C ILE A 2 -48.49 -12.88 -16.81
N ILE A 3 -47.61 -13.58 -16.09
CA ILE A 3 -46.55 -14.43 -16.68
C ILE A 3 -46.62 -15.80 -15.98
N ARG A 4 -46.44 -16.88 -16.76
CA ARG A 4 -46.80 -18.26 -16.38
C ARG A 4 -45.70 -18.98 -15.58
N GLN A 5 -46.11 -19.86 -14.67
CA GLN A 5 -45.29 -20.99 -14.21
C GLN A 5 -45.24 -22.10 -15.28
N PRO A 6 -44.25 -22.99 -15.18
CA PRO A 6 -44.52 -24.43 -15.29
C PRO A 6 -43.96 -25.22 -14.09
N GLN A 7 -44.66 -26.30 -13.72
CA GLN A 7 -44.22 -27.28 -12.71
C GLN A 7 -43.56 -28.50 -13.36
N SER A 8 -42.62 -29.11 -12.61
CA SER A 8 -42.28 -30.54 -12.50
C SER A 8 -42.49 -31.52 -13.68
N GLN A 9 -41.44 -32.28 -13.98
CA GLN A 9 -41.54 -33.71 -14.29
C GLN A 9 -40.56 -34.51 -13.42
N GLU A 10 -40.96 -35.71 -13.00
CA GLU A 10 -40.22 -36.64 -12.14
C GLU A 10 -39.52 -37.77 -12.93
N SER A 11 -38.69 -38.54 -12.21
CA SER A 11 -38.12 -39.87 -12.56
C SER A 11 -36.97 -39.86 -13.58
N GLN A 12 -35.88 -40.62 -13.43
CA GLN A 12 -35.76 -41.98 -12.87
C GLN A 12 -34.43 -42.22 -12.12
N GLN A 13 -34.45 -43.09 -11.12
CA GLN A 13 -33.26 -43.77 -10.57
C GLN A 13 -32.85 -44.97 -11.43
N PRO A 14 -31.58 -45.39 -11.35
CA PRO A 14 -31.25 -46.80 -11.32
C PRO A 14 -30.55 -47.18 -10.00
N GLN A 15 -31.11 -48.15 -9.29
CA GLN A 15 -30.32 -49.07 -8.48
C GLN A 15 -29.64 -50.09 -9.42
N ILE A 16 -28.49 -50.65 -9.02
CA ILE A 16 -28.20 -52.09 -9.12
C ILE A 16 -27.00 -52.42 -8.21
N GLU A 17 -27.33 -53.17 -7.16
CA GLU A 17 -26.67 -54.33 -6.55
C GLU A 17 -25.15 -54.41 -6.31
N ALA A 18 -24.84 -55.05 -5.18
CA ALA A 18 -23.49 -55.34 -4.71
C ALA A 18 -23.08 -56.80 -4.94
N VAL A 19 -21.79 -57.00 -5.18
CA VAL A 19 -21.05 -58.26 -5.00
C VAL A 19 -19.69 -57.85 -4.41
N GLY A 20 -19.10 -58.49 -3.39
CA GLY A 20 -19.52 -59.66 -2.64
C GLY A 20 -18.34 -60.59 -2.34
N GLY A 21 -17.71 -60.45 -1.17
CA GLY A 21 -17.01 -61.57 -0.50
C GLY A 21 -15.49 -61.47 -0.26
N LEU A 22 -15.11 -62.07 0.88
CA LEU A 22 -13.80 -62.64 1.26
C LEU A 22 -12.67 -61.65 1.61
N GLN A 23 -12.32 -61.43 2.89
CA GLN A 23 -11.68 -62.31 3.90
C GLN A 23 -10.16 -62.52 3.71
N GLY A 24 -9.40 -62.38 4.81
CA GLY A 24 -8.12 -63.11 5.00
C GLY A 24 -6.99 -62.32 5.68
N CYS A 25 -6.65 -62.68 6.92
CA CYS A 25 -5.46 -62.18 7.63
C CYS A 25 -4.14 -62.78 7.09
N HIS A 26 -3.02 -62.05 7.24
CA HIS A 26 -1.77 -62.52 7.90
C HIS A 26 -0.76 -61.34 8.00
N THR A 27 -0.34 -60.86 9.18
CA THR A 27 0.66 -61.36 10.18
C THR A 27 2.15 -61.16 9.81
N GLN A 28 2.83 -60.31 10.61
CA GLN A 28 4.27 -60.28 11.01
C GLN A 28 5.43 -60.63 10.03
N ALA A 29 6.35 -59.66 9.88
CA ALA A 29 7.83 -59.80 10.06
C ALA A 29 8.44 -58.37 10.16
N MET A 30 9.20 -57.96 11.19
CA MET A 30 10.64 -58.24 11.42
C MET A 30 11.49 -57.96 10.18
N GLY A 31 12.51 -57.09 10.14
CA GLY A 31 13.36 -56.50 11.19
C GLY A 31 14.82 -56.49 10.70
N LYS A 32 15.72 -55.69 11.31
CA LYS A 32 17.08 -55.29 10.82
C LYS A 32 17.00 -54.14 9.80
N PHE A 33 17.82 -53.08 9.86
CA PHE A 33 19.19 -52.98 10.37
C PHE A 33 19.39 -52.04 11.57
N GLN A 34 20.53 -52.21 12.25
CA GLN A 34 20.91 -51.53 13.50
C GLN A 34 22.37 -51.04 13.42
N THR A 35 22.66 -49.91 14.08
CA THR A 35 23.98 -49.41 14.55
C THR A 35 25.15 -49.20 13.58
N GLN A 36 25.49 -47.93 13.38
CA GLN A 36 26.85 -47.32 13.45
C GLN A 36 26.65 -45.80 13.20
N TYR A 37 27.13 -44.81 13.99
CA TYR A 37 28.10 -44.75 15.10
C TYR A 37 27.59 -43.87 16.26
N GLN A 38 28.11 -44.08 17.47
CA GLN A 38 28.17 -43.10 18.56
C GLN A 38 29.62 -43.00 19.07
N ALA A 39 29.94 -41.88 19.73
CA ALA A 39 31.27 -41.31 20.03
C ALA A 39 31.74 -40.38 18.89
N GLU A 40 32.16 -39.13 19.17
CA GLU A 40 32.82 -38.64 20.39
C GLU A 40 32.10 -37.46 21.09
N ARG A 41 32.41 -37.24 22.38
CA ARG A 41 32.07 -36.03 23.16
C ARG A 41 33.38 -35.41 23.68
N SER A 42 33.58 -34.11 23.47
CA SER A 42 34.37 -33.25 24.37
C SER A 42 33.99 -31.77 24.14
N PRO A 43 33.97 -30.89 25.17
CA PRO A 43 33.35 -29.56 25.06
C PRO A 43 34.36 -28.42 24.94
N PHE A 44 34.05 -27.37 24.16
CA PHE A 44 34.71 -26.07 24.31
C PHE A 44 33.78 -24.88 24.01
N ASP A 45 33.73 -23.99 25.00
CA ASP A 45 33.41 -22.55 25.04
C ASP A 45 32.38 -21.92 24.08
N LYS A 46 31.30 -21.42 24.71
CA LYS A 46 30.44 -20.38 24.14
C LYS A 46 31.22 -19.06 24.03
N GLN A 47 31.31 -18.51 22.82
CA GLN A 47 31.79 -17.15 22.61
C GLN A 47 30.58 -16.23 22.39
N GLU A 48 30.21 -15.43 23.40
CA GLU A 48 29.10 -14.47 23.27
C GLU A 48 29.47 -13.33 22.32
N LEU A 49 28.73 -13.21 21.21
CA LEU A 49 28.84 -12.07 20.31
C LEU A 49 28.03 -10.90 20.89
N GLY A 50 28.71 -10.01 21.62
CA GLY A 50 28.08 -8.89 22.31
C GLY A 50 27.49 -7.83 21.38
N SER A 51 26.25 -8.03 20.93
CA SER A 51 25.43 -6.99 20.29
C SER A 51 24.91 -6.00 21.34
N LYS A 52 25.23 -4.71 21.21
CA LYS A 52 24.65 -3.65 22.06
C LYS A 52 23.16 -3.45 21.71
N ILE A 53 22.29 -4.27 22.30
CA ILE A 53 20.85 -4.04 22.30
C ILE A 53 20.58 -2.77 23.12
N LEU A 54 20.27 -1.67 22.43
CA LEU A 54 19.84 -0.42 23.06
C LEU A 54 18.37 -0.54 23.49
N VAL A 55 18.14 -1.28 24.57
CA VAL A 55 16.86 -1.24 25.29
C VAL A 55 16.65 0.19 25.81
N ALA A 56 15.53 0.81 25.46
CA ALA A 56 15.14 2.11 26.00
C ALA A 56 14.58 1.97 27.43
N ALA A 57 15.46 1.67 28.38
CA ALA A 57 15.21 1.67 29.83
C ALA A 57 16.44 2.28 30.53
N GLY A 58 16.23 3.00 31.63
CA GLY A 58 17.26 3.87 32.23
C GLY A 58 18.23 3.17 33.21
N SER A 59 19.21 3.98 33.65
CA SER A 59 20.26 3.76 34.67
C SER A 59 21.60 3.11 34.25
N ASP A 60 22.63 3.95 34.38
CA ASP A 60 24.03 3.79 34.77
C ASP A 60 25.03 2.81 34.11
N HIS A 61 26.26 3.33 33.97
CA HIS A 61 27.39 2.78 33.23
C HIS A 61 28.32 1.86 34.04
N ALA A 62 28.91 0.87 33.36
CA ALA A 62 30.34 0.54 33.48
C ALA A 62 30.85 -0.14 32.19
N GLU A 63 32.02 0.27 31.67
CA GLU A 63 32.68 -0.35 30.50
C GLU A 63 33.89 -1.20 30.90
N ALA A 64 34.20 -2.23 30.11
CA ALA A 64 35.52 -2.87 30.07
C ALA A 64 35.83 -3.37 28.64
N SER A 65 37.12 -3.42 28.28
CA SER A 65 37.61 -3.59 26.90
C SER A 65 38.49 -4.84 26.74
N ALA A 66 38.42 -5.51 25.58
CA ALA A 66 39.40 -6.50 25.11
C ALA A 66 39.53 -6.50 23.57
N ARG A 67 40.70 -6.87 23.04
CA ARG A 67 41.08 -6.72 21.61
C ARG A 67 41.40 -8.06 20.91
N SER A 68 40.96 -8.21 19.65
CA SER A 68 41.60 -8.95 18.52
C SER A 68 41.81 -10.48 18.66
N ARG A 69 41.61 -11.34 17.64
CA ARG A 69 42.19 -11.38 16.28
C ARG A 69 41.39 -12.29 15.33
N SER A 70 41.69 -12.24 14.03
CA SER A 70 40.95 -12.89 12.93
C SER A 70 41.65 -14.11 12.28
N ILE A 71 40.88 -15.17 11.97
CA ILE A 71 41.09 -16.20 10.91
C ILE A 71 39.68 -16.71 10.50
N GLY A 72 39.32 -17.03 9.25
CA GLY A 72 40.05 -16.82 7.99
C GLY A 72 39.59 -17.65 6.77
N GLY A 73 38.29 -17.64 6.41
CA GLY A 73 37.71 -18.32 5.23
C GLY A 73 36.38 -19.04 5.54
N GLY A 74 35.40 -19.15 4.63
CA GLY A 74 35.27 -18.54 3.30
C GLY A 74 34.00 -19.04 2.59
N GLU A 75 33.21 -18.15 1.96
CA GLU A 75 31.95 -18.49 1.27
C GLU A 75 31.77 -17.69 -0.04
N PHE A 76 31.18 -18.35 -1.04
CA PHE A 76 30.56 -17.78 -2.26
C PHE A 76 29.06 -18.09 -2.21
N SER A 77 28.11 -17.40 -2.86
CA SER A 77 27.97 -16.01 -3.30
C SER A 77 26.50 -15.82 -3.72
N VAL A 78 25.87 -14.72 -3.33
CA VAL A 78 24.49 -14.34 -3.76
C VAL A 78 24.61 -13.49 -5.05
N PRO A 79 23.68 -13.59 -6.03
CA PRO A 79 23.78 -12.86 -7.30
C PRO A 79 23.74 -11.32 -7.14
N PRO A 80 24.32 -10.57 -8.10
CA PRO A 80 24.89 -9.26 -7.84
C PRO A 80 23.90 -8.08 -7.93
N ILE A 81 24.23 -7.02 -7.20
CA ILE A 81 23.81 -5.65 -7.50
C ILE A 81 24.88 -5.03 -8.40
N ASP A 82 24.46 -4.38 -9.47
CA ASP A 82 25.36 -3.82 -10.50
C ASP A 82 26.04 -2.54 -9.99
N VAL A 83 27.36 -2.62 -9.75
CA VAL A 83 28.24 -1.49 -9.42
C VAL A 83 29.59 -1.73 -10.08
N SER A 84 29.96 -0.87 -11.04
CA SER A 84 31.23 -0.94 -11.77
C SER A 84 32.21 0.14 -11.28
N ASP A 85 33.45 -0.29 -11.01
CA ASP A 85 34.68 0.48 -10.74
C ASP A 85 34.68 1.57 -9.64
N SER A 86 35.73 1.76 -8.84
CA SER A 86 36.98 1.00 -8.65
C SER A 86 37.61 1.40 -7.31
N GLY A 87 38.38 0.50 -6.69
CA GLY A 87 39.15 0.80 -5.47
C GLY A 87 38.92 -0.20 -4.33
N THR A 88 39.95 -0.98 -4.01
CA THR A 88 39.95 -1.95 -2.91
C THR A 88 40.12 -1.28 -1.54
N GLU A 89 39.05 -0.70 -1.01
CA GLU A 89 38.92 -0.51 0.44
C GLU A 89 38.31 -1.75 1.09
N HIS A 90 38.80 -2.12 2.27
CA HIS A 90 38.18 -3.17 3.09
C HIS A 90 36.79 -2.72 3.53
N LEU A 91 35.73 -3.16 2.83
CA LEU A 91 34.36 -2.99 3.29
C LEU A 91 34.17 -3.77 4.60
N CYS A 92 34.31 -3.06 5.72
CA CYS A 92 33.75 -3.48 6.99
C CYS A 92 32.24 -3.62 6.80
N SER A 93 31.65 -4.73 7.24
CA SER A 93 30.19 -4.89 7.25
C SER A 93 29.56 -3.68 7.95
N PRO A 94 28.54 -3.01 7.39
CA PRO A 94 28.00 -1.81 7.99
C PRO A 94 27.47 -2.13 9.39
N ASP A 95 27.98 -1.41 10.40
CA ASP A 95 27.54 -1.52 11.80
C ASP A 95 25.99 -1.50 11.86
N LEU A 96 25.41 -2.57 12.41
CA LEU A 96 23.96 -2.71 12.55
C LEU A 96 23.47 -2.03 13.83
N VAL A 97 22.48 -1.14 13.69
CA VAL A 97 21.75 -0.52 14.80
C VAL A 97 20.33 -1.06 14.82
N ILE A 98 19.96 -1.70 15.93
CA ILE A 98 18.67 -2.34 16.13
C ILE A 98 17.80 -1.50 17.07
N PHE A 99 16.62 -1.12 16.59
CA PHE A 99 15.56 -0.44 17.34
C PHE A 99 14.44 -1.44 17.64
N GLY A 100 14.52 -2.06 18.82
CA GLY A 100 13.54 -3.03 19.31
C GLY A 100 12.38 -2.37 20.07
N PHE A 101 11.14 -2.62 19.66
CA PHE A 101 9.94 -2.14 20.34
C PHE A 101 9.26 -3.28 21.12
N PRO A 102 8.94 -3.08 22.42
CA PRO A 102 8.32 -4.12 23.25
C PRO A 102 6.85 -4.33 22.90
N GLY A 103 6.42 -5.59 22.86
CA GLY A 103 5.00 -5.98 22.84
C GLY A 103 4.28 -5.59 24.13
N ASN A 104 2.96 -5.43 24.06
CA ASN A 104 2.13 -4.95 25.18
C ASN A 104 0.85 -5.75 25.29
N TRP A 105 0.38 -5.93 26.53
CA TRP A 105 -0.70 -6.84 26.87
C TRP A 105 -1.89 -6.13 27.56
N SER A 106 -2.04 -4.82 27.36
CA SER A 106 -3.23 -4.06 27.76
C SER A 106 -4.15 -3.88 26.56
N VAL A 107 -5.46 -4.08 26.72
CA VAL A 107 -6.45 -3.86 25.63
C VAL A 107 -6.29 -2.47 25.00
N ASN A 108 -6.00 -1.45 25.79
CA ASN A 108 -5.86 -0.06 25.32
C ASN A 108 -4.65 0.14 24.39
N ASP A 109 -3.67 -0.78 24.38
CA ASP A 109 -2.54 -0.79 23.43
C ASP A 109 -2.87 -1.51 22.11
N TRP A 110 -4.04 -2.14 22.00
CA TRP A 110 -4.50 -2.87 20.81
C TRP A 110 -5.75 -2.25 20.18
N TYR A 111 -6.58 -1.58 20.97
CA TYR A 111 -7.90 -1.14 20.55
C TYR A 111 -8.30 0.18 21.20
N ALA A 112 -8.72 1.13 20.37
CA ALA A 112 -9.32 2.38 20.79
C ALA A 112 -10.34 2.84 19.74
N GLY A 113 -11.60 3.06 20.13
CA GLY A 113 -12.65 3.58 19.25
C GLY A 113 -13.75 2.56 18.91
N GLU A 114 -14.22 2.60 17.66
CA GLU A 114 -15.30 1.77 17.12
C GLU A 114 -14.83 0.37 16.69
N SER A 115 -15.71 -0.44 16.09
CA SER A 115 -15.64 -1.89 15.88
C SER A 115 -14.26 -2.54 15.66
N PHE A 116 -13.38 -1.96 14.83
CA PHE A 116 -12.03 -2.50 14.56
C PHE A 116 -10.88 -1.64 15.12
N GLY A 117 -11.21 -0.55 15.83
CA GLY A 117 -10.25 0.36 16.45
C GLY A 117 -9.39 1.14 15.44
N GLU A 118 -9.87 1.33 14.21
CA GLU A 118 -9.11 2.00 13.17
C GLU A 118 -9.31 3.53 13.16
N THR A 119 -8.34 4.26 12.60
CA THR A 119 -8.41 5.71 12.41
C THR A 119 -7.67 6.11 11.13
N LYS A 120 -7.89 7.34 10.64
CA LYS A 120 -7.15 7.88 9.50
C LYS A 120 -5.71 8.16 9.92
N ILE A 121 -4.75 7.81 9.07
CA ILE A 121 -3.34 8.15 9.26
C ILE A 121 -3.15 9.68 9.23
N ASN A 122 -2.20 10.18 10.04
CA ASN A 122 -1.78 11.58 10.01
C ASN A 122 -0.89 11.84 8.77
N LEU A 123 -1.40 12.56 7.76
CA LEU A 123 -0.64 12.90 6.55
C LEU A 123 0.47 13.95 6.78
N GLU A 124 0.51 14.63 7.93
CA GLU A 124 1.65 15.50 8.27
C GLU A 124 2.91 14.68 8.60
N LEU A 125 2.73 13.47 9.15
CA LEU A 125 3.79 12.53 9.47
C LEU A 125 4.01 11.48 8.36
N PHE A 126 2.94 11.13 7.64
CA PHE A 126 2.91 10.04 6.66
C PHE A 126 2.23 10.46 5.34
N PRO A 127 2.72 11.49 4.63
CA PRO A 127 2.08 12.05 3.43
C PRO A 127 1.92 11.05 2.27
N SER A 128 2.70 9.97 2.26
CA SER A 128 2.63 8.91 1.24
C SER A 128 1.50 7.92 1.51
N LEU A 129 1.03 7.77 2.75
CA LEU A 129 0.01 6.79 3.14
C LEU A 129 -1.43 7.23 2.77
N ARG A 130 -1.68 7.38 1.47
CA ARG A 130 -2.98 7.70 0.85
C ARG A 130 -3.06 7.10 -0.55
N SER A 131 -4.28 6.96 -1.09
CA SER A 131 -4.47 6.84 -2.55
C SER A 131 -4.33 8.24 -3.16
N ILE A 132 -3.52 8.38 -4.23
CA ILE A 132 -3.17 9.71 -4.76
C ILE A 132 -4.35 10.31 -5.52
N GLY A 133 -4.84 9.63 -6.57
CA GLY A 133 -5.91 10.11 -7.42
C GLY A 133 -7.24 10.25 -6.66
N ILE A 134 -7.64 9.22 -5.91
CA ILE A 134 -8.86 9.21 -5.10
C ILE A 134 -8.77 10.26 -3.98
N ASN A 135 -7.57 10.49 -3.43
CA ASN A 135 -7.29 11.34 -2.26
C ASN A 135 -7.99 10.86 -0.99
N GLU A 136 -7.91 9.55 -0.74
CA GLU A 136 -8.34 8.94 0.52
C GLU A 136 -7.13 8.55 1.38
N HIS A 137 -7.17 8.91 2.67
CA HIS A 137 -6.13 8.57 3.65
C HIS A 137 -6.12 7.06 3.90
N ALA A 138 -4.95 6.46 4.11
CA ALA A 138 -4.88 5.14 4.71
C ALA A 138 -5.53 5.13 6.09
N LYS A 139 -6.14 3.99 6.45
CA LYS A 139 -6.56 3.71 7.82
C LYS A 139 -5.54 2.82 8.51
N VAL A 140 -5.32 3.07 9.80
CA VAL A 140 -4.34 2.40 10.67
C VAL A 140 -5.01 2.10 12.01
N ASN A 141 -4.52 1.11 12.75
CA ASN A 141 -4.98 0.88 14.12
C ASN A 141 -4.66 2.11 15.00
N LYS A 142 -5.68 2.65 15.66
CA LYS A 142 -5.60 3.88 16.45
C LYS A 142 -4.67 3.74 17.65
N ALA A 143 -4.72 2.61 18.37
CA ALA A 143 -3.87 2.39 19.54
C ALA A 143 -2.39 2.31 19.15
N PHE A 144 -2.07 1.64 18.03
CA PHE A 144 -0.70 1.58 17.50
C PHE A 144 -0.19 2.96 17.08
N LEU A 145 -1.00 3.74 16.35
CA LEU A 145 -0.63 5.11 15.94
C LEU A 145 -0.42 6.02 17.16
N GLN A 146 -1.38 6.07 18.09
CA GLN A 146 -1.28 6.88 19.30
C GLN A 146 -0.05 6.51 20.13
N ARG A 147 0.25 5.20 20.26
CA ARG A 147 1.44 4.76 20.99
C ARG A 147 2.74 5.17 20.29
N PHE A 148 2.81 5.07 18.95
CA PHE A 148 3.96 5.57 18.20
C PHE A 148 4.13 7.09 18.40
N ASP A 149 3.09 7.87 18.16
CA ASP A 149 3.13 9.33 18.26
C ASP A 149 3.44 9.81 19.69
N ASP A 150 2.72 9.29 20.70
CA ASP A 150 2.79 9.78 22.08
C ASP A 150 3.99 9.24 22.89
N LYS A 151 4.51 8.05 22.57
CA LYS A 151 5.55 7.39 23.38
C LYS A 151 6.88 7.18 22.66
N VAL A 152 6.86 7.02 21.34
CA VAL A 152 8.09 6.79 20.55
C VAL A 152 8.56 8.09 19.91
N LEU A 153 7.71 8.75 19.13
CA LEU A 153 8.12 9.92 18.35
C LEU A 153 8.38 11.16 19.21
N LYS A 154 7.58 11.38 20.26
CA LYS A 154 7.81 12.43 21.27
C LYS A 154 9.04 12.17 22.16
N ASN A 155 9.64 10.98 22.13
CA ASN A 155 10.88 10.71 22.84
C ASN A 155 12.08 11.23 22.01
N SER A 156 12.71 12.30 22.50
CA SER A 156 13.90 12.89 21.86
C SER A 156 15.07 11.91 21.78
N ASP A 157 15.22 10.98 22.73
CA ASP A 157 16.27 9.96 22.70
C ASP A 157 16.12 9.01 21.50
N PHE A 158 14.91 8.57 21.17
CA PHE A 158 14.65 7.75 19.98
C PHE A 158 15.02 8.50 18.70
N THR A 159 14.50 9.71 18.52
CA THR A 159 14.74 10.49 17.30
C THR A 159 16.21 10.88 17.14
N ASN A 160 16.90 11.23 18.23
CA ASN A 160 18.35 11.49 18.25
C ASN A 160 19.17 10.24 17.92
N LYS A 161 18.82 9.06 18.46
CA LYS A 161 19.51 7.80 18.16
C LYS A 161 19.35 7.39 16.70
N VAL A 162 18.15 7.55 16.12
CA VAL A 162 17.93 7.31 14.68
C VAL A 162 18.75 8.30 13.84
N GLN A 163 18.70 9.60 14.15
CA GLN A 163 19.49 10.61 13.42
C GLN A 163 21.00 10.35 13.52
N LYS A 164 21.49 9.90 14.68
CA LYS A 164 22.88 9.49 14.86
C LYS A 164 23.23 8.29 13.97
N ALA A 165 22.41 7.24 13.95
CA ALA A 165 22.63 6.07 13.10
C ALA A 165 22.64 6.42 11.59
N VAL A 166 21.77 7.33 11.14
CA VAL A 166 21.77 7.87 9.77
C VAL A 166 23.05 8.64 9.47
N THR A 167 23.48 9.52 10.39
CA THR A 167 24.69 10.35 10.24
C THR A 167 25.95 9.47 10.19
N GLU A 168 25.98 8.38 10.98
CA GLU A 168 27.03 7.36 10.99
C GLU A 168 26.93 6.35 9.83
N LYS A 169 25.96 6.51 8.90
CA LYS A 169 25.68 5.62 7.76
C LYS A 169 25.46 4.14 8.13
N LYS A 170 24.97 3.89 9.34
CA LYS A 170 24.78 2.54 9.88
C LYS A 170 23.59 1.83 9.25
N GLN A 171 23.63 0.50 9.18
CA GLN A 171 22.45 -0.26 8.79
C GLN A 171 21.42 -0.16 9.91
N ILE A 172 20.18 0.21 9.58
CA ILE A 172 19.11 0.40 10.56
C ILE A 172 18.11 -0.75 10.44
N LEU A 173 17.84 -1.41 11.56
CA LEU A 173 16.81 -2.44 11.70
C LEU A 173 15.79 -2.01 12.75
N PHE A 174 14.55 -1.80 12.34
CA PHE A 174 13.41 -1.71 13.25
C PHE A 174 12.84 -3.10 13.48
N THR A 175 12.57 -3.46 14.74
CA THR A 175 12.09 -4.80 15.06
C THR A 175 11.13 -4.79 16.24
N GLY A 176 10.29 -5.82 16.32
CA GLY A 176 9.36 -5.97 17.44
C GLY A 176 8.56 -7.26 17.37
N HIS A 177 8.26 -7.79 18.54
CA HIS A 177 7.36 -8.91 18.74
C HIS A 177 5.94 -8.40 19.07
N SER A 178 4.92 -9.11 18.61
CA SER A 178 3.51 -8.76 18.88
C SER A 178 3.19 -7.31 18.47
N THR A 179 2.50 -6.52 19.29
CA THR A 179 2.24 -5.09 19.03
C THR A 179 3.50 -4.24 18.87
N GLY A 180 4.65 -4.67 19.39
CA GLY A 180 5.94 -4.03 19.12
C GLY A 180 6.27 -4.03 17.62
N GLY A 181 5.88 -5.08 16.89
CA GLY A 181 6.01 -5.15 15.43
C GLY A 181 5.20 -4.06 14.71
N SER A 182 3.99 -3.75 15.17
CA SER A 182 3.19 -2.65 14.61
C SER A 182 3.82 -1.28 14.84
N ILE A 183 4.49 -1.09 15.99
CA ILE A 183 5.27 0.12 16.27
C ILE A 183 6.52 0.17 15.39
N ALA A 184 7.20 -0.97 15.17
CA ALA A 184 8.33 -1.08 14.24
C ALA A 184 7.92 -0.72 12.80
N ASN A 185 6.73 -1.15 12.36
CA ASN A 185 6.17 -0.79 11.06
C ASN A 185 6.00 0.72 10.93
N LEU A 186 5.37 1.38 11.90
CA LEU A 186 5.18 2.83 11.90
C LEU A 186 6.51 3.61 11.97
N ALA A 187 7.45 3.15 12.80
CA ALA A 187 8.79 3.72 12.90
C ALA A 187 9.56 3.63 11.56
N THR A 188 9.42 2.51 10.85
CA THR A 188 10.05 2.31 9.54
C THR A 188 9.44 3.23 8.48
N ILE A 189 8.11 3.39 8.44
CA ILE A 189 7.47 4.29 7.47
C ILE A 189 7.81 5.74 7.79
N TRP A 190 7.80 6.14 9.07
CA TRP A 190 8.26 7.46 9.48
C TRP A 190 9.72 7.72 9.07
N PHE A 191 10.60 6.72 9.19
CA PHE A 191 11.97 6.80 8.69
C PHE A 191 12.02 7.00 7.18
N LEU A 192 11.21 6.25 6.42
CA LEU A 192 11.16 6.35 4.96
C LEU A 192 10.66 7.73 4.51
N GLU A 193 9.61 8.27 5.14
CA GLU A 193 9.12 9.64 4.89
C GLU A 193 10.19 10.70 5.26
N LYS A 194 10.83 10.57 6.43
CA LYS A 194 11.75 11.57 6.97
C LYS A 194 13.14 11.56 6.33
N TYR A 195 13.65 10.42 5.90
CA TYR A 195 15.04 10.29 5.42
C TYR A 195 15.14 9.82 3.96
N LEU A 196 14.25 8.96 3.47
CA LEU A 196 14.30 8.51 2.07
C LEU A 196 13.47 9.40 1.12
N ARG A 197 12.33 9.93 1.60
CA ARG A 197 11.47 10.86 0.84
C ARG A 197 11.84 12.34 1.03
N SER A 198 12.78 12.66 1.93
CA SER A 198 13.23 14.05 2.13
C SER A 198 14.41 14.46 1.26
N ASP A 199 15.12 13.51 0.63
CA ASP A 199 16.16 13.78 -0.38
C ASP A 199 15.52 14.41 -1.63
N SER A 200 15.59 15.74 -1.76
CA SER A 200 15.14 16.45 -2.98
C SER A 200 15.84 15.85 -4.21
N PRO A 201 15.21 15.84 -5.41
CA PRO A 201 15.82 15.27 -6.62
C PRO A 201 17.27 15.70 -6.87
N ASP A 202 17.61 16.93 -6.45
CA ASP A 202 18.91 17.57 -6.68
C ASP A 202 19.89 17.55 -5.48
N ASN A 203 19.56 16.94 -4.32
CA ASN A 203 20.48 16.87 -3.15
C ASN A 203 20.92 15.44 -2.85
N TYR A 204 21.86 14.94 -3.64
CA TYR A 204 22.45 13.60 -3.53
C TYR A 204 23.43 13.41 -2.35
N LYS A 205 23.33 14.19 -1.27
CA LYS A 205 24.45 14.35 -0.32
C LYS A 205 24.51 13.36 0.84
N ILE A 206 23.40 12.71 1.23
CA ILE A 206 23.40 11.63 2.24
C ILE A 206 22.32 10.62 1.88
N SER A 207 22.59 9.67 0.98
CA SER A 207 21.71 8.50 0.84
C SER A 207 21.77 7.68 2.14
N PRO A 208 20.67 7.56 2.91
CA PRO A 208 20.68 6.74 4.11
C PRO A 208 20.75 5.26 3.74
N SER A 209 21.44 4.46 4.55
CA SER A 209 21.34 2.99 4.47
C SER A 209 19.86 2.59 4.60
N SER A 210 19.34 1.90 3.58
CA SER A 210 17.91 1.60 3.49
C SER A 210 17.46 0.81 4.72
N PRO A 211 16.33 1.15 5.37
CA PRO A 211 15.94 0.50 6.61
C PRO A 211 15.47 -0.93 6.33
N LEU A 212 15.61 -1.78 7.33
CA LEU A 212 14.92 -3.07 7.39
C LEU A 212 13.90 -3.06 8.53
N CYS A 213 12.73 -3.65 8.31
CA CYS A 213 11.76 -3.94 9.35
C CYS A 213 11.56 -5.45 9.45
N VAL A 214 11.87 -6.05 10.61
CA VAL A 214 11.64 -7.47 10.88
C VAL A 214 10.75 -7.63 12.09
N THR A 215 9.56 -8.22 11.92
CA THR A 215 8.58 -8.37 13.01
C THR A 215 8.22 -9.83 13.24
N PHE A 216 7.92 -10.19 14.49
CA PHE A 216 7.57 -11.56 14.89
C PHE A 216 6.17 -11.60 15.49
N GLY A 217 5.26 -12.36 14.88
CA GLY A 217 3.87 -12.46 15.36
C GLY A 217 3.15 -11.11 15.39
N CYS A 218 3.40 -10.24 14.41
CA CYS A 218 2.84 -8.89 14.36
C CYS A 218 1.35 -8.91 13.98
N PRO A 219 0.46 -8.20 14.70
CA PRO A 219 -0.91 -7.96 14.25
C PRO A 219 -0.92 -7.02 13.02
N LEU A 220 -1.95 -7.13 12.17
CA LEU A 220 -2.10 -6.29 10.99
C LEU A 220 -2.18 -4.79 11.37
N THR A 221 -1.38 -3.94 10.72
CA THR A 221 -1.23 -2.53 11.16
C THR A 221 -2.19 -1.56 10.46
N GLY A 222 -2.49 -1.75 9.17
CA GLY A 222 -3.25 -0.81 8.34
C GLY A 222 -4.15 -1.45 7.29
N ASN A 223 -4.92 -0.63 6.57
CA ASN A 223 -5.91 -1.08 5.59
C ASN A 223 -5.35 -1.33 4.18
N HIS A 224 -6.22 -1.64 3.21
CA HIS A 224 -5.81 -1.84 1.82
C HIS A 224 -5.05 -0.64 1.22
N ILE A 225 -5.43 0.61 1.54
CA ILE A 225 -4.73 1.82 1.08
C ILE A 225 -3.31 1.89 1.67
N PHE A 226 -3.12 1.51 2.93
CA PHE A 226 -1.80 1.41 3.56
C PHE A 226 -0.90 0.44 2.79
N SER A 227 -1.43 -0.75 2.46
CA SER A 227 -0.74 -1.80 1.70
C SER A 227 -0.43 -1.37 0.25
N HIS A 228 -1.39 -0.74 -0.44
CA HIS A 228 -1.25 -0.16 -1.78
C HIS A 228 -0.18 0.94 -1.81
N ALA A 229 -0.22 1.89 -0.88
CA ALA A 229 0.74 3.00 -0.82
C ALA A 229 2.18 2.50 -0.64
N LEU A 230 2.41 1.51 0.23
CA LEU A 230 3.74 0.92 0.40
C LEU A 230 4.25 0.18 -0.84
N ARG A 231 3.38 -0.38 -1.68
CA ARG A 231 3.79 -0.94 -2.98
C ARG A 231 4.02 0.15 -4.03
N ARG A 232 3.18 1.19 -4.08
CA ARG A 232 3.34 2.34 -4.99
C ARG A 232 4.68 3.04 -4.81
N GLU A 233 5.07 3.35 -3.57
CA GLU A 233 6.36 3.99 -3.26
C GLU A 233 7.54 2.98 -3.27
N ASN A 234 7.31 1.71 -3.60
CA ASN A 234 8.31 0.62 -3.61
C ASN A 234 8.99 0.41 -2.22
N TRP A 235 8.22 0.60 -1.14
CA TRP A 235 8.65 0.48 0.25
C TRP A 235 8.31 -0.88 0.87
N ALA A 236 7.31 -1.60 0.35
CA ALA A 236 6.89 -2.91 0.86
C ALA A 236 8.05 -3.93 0.98
N ARG A 237 9.08 -3.81 0.13
CA ARG A 237 10.29 -4.65 0.17
C ARG A 237 11.10 -4.56 1.47
N TYR A 238 10.95 -3.48 2.25
CA TYR A 238 11.68 -3.29 3.50
C TYR A 238 11.05 -4.02 4.70
N PHE A 239 9.87 -4.62 4.53
CA PHE A 239 9.11 -5.24 5.62
C PHE A 239 9.11 -6.76 5.50
N ILE A 240 9.52 -7.44 6.57
CA ILE A 240 9.56 -8.89 6.70
C ILE A 240 8.79 -9.30 7.97
N HIS A 241 7.73 -10.08 7.80
CA HIS A 241 6.84 -10.50 8.87
C HIS A 241 6.94 -12.01 9.08
N PHE A 242 7.63 -12.43 10.15
CA PHE A 242 7.65 -13.82 10.60
C PHE A 242 6.36 -14.16 11.33
N VAL A 243 5.71 -15.24 10.91
CA VAL A 243 4.42 -15.69 11.44
C VAL A 243 4.44 -17.20 11.61
N MET A 244 4.22 -17.69 12.83
CA MET A 244 3.97 -19.12 13.01
C MET A 244 2.62 -19.52 12.40
N ARG A 245 2.57 -20.74 11.86
CA ARG A 245 1.38 -21.33 11.25
C ARG A 245 0.08 -21.04 12.03
N TYR A 246 0.06 -21.31 13.34
CA TYR A 246 -1.12 -21.16 14.19
C TYR A 246 -1.11 -19.91 15.11
N ASP A 247 -0.11 -19.03 15.07
CA ASP A 247 -0.08 -17.84 15.96
C ASP A 247 -1.34 -16.98 15.75
N ILE A 248 -2.17 -16.84 16.79
CA ILE A 248 -3.44 -16.13 16.67
C ILE A 248 -3.25 -14.62 16.46
N VAL A 249 -2.13 -14.03 16.91
CA VAL A 249 -1.96 -12.57 16.98
C VAL A 249 -2.06 -11.86 15.61
N PRO A 250 -1.37 -12.32 14.55
CA PRO A 250 -1.57 -11.80 13.19
C PRO A 250 -3.02 -11.87 12.68
N ARG A 251 -3.90 -12.67 13.29
CA ARG A 251 -5.31 -12.85 12.92
C ARG A 251 -6.30 -12.07 13.80
N ILE A 252 -5.94 -11.63 15.01
CA ILE A 252 -6.87 -11.01 15.99
C ILE A 252 -7.68 -9.86 15.37
N LEU A 253 -7.00 -8.94 14.67
CA LEU A 253 -7.64 -7.76 14.09
C LEU A 253 -8.51 -8.06 12.85
N LEU A 254 -8.60 -9.31 12.39
CA LEU A 254 -9.61 -9.73 11.42
C LEU A 254 -11.01 -9.85 12.05
N ALA A 255 -11.10 -9.87 13.39
CA ALA A 255 -12.36 -9.79 14.12
C ALA A 255 -12.60 -8.38 14.71
N PRO A 256 -13.86 -7.94 14.84
CA PRO A 256 -14.18 -6.69 15.52
C PRO A 256 -13.92 -6.89 17.02
N VAL A 257 -12.92 -6.18 17.55
CA VAL A 257 -12.41 -6.40 18.92
C VAL A 257 -13.49 -6.17 19.97
N SER A 258 -14.46 -5.29 19.69
CA SER A 258 -15.66 -5.09 20.50
C SER A 258 -16.47 -6.37 20.74
N SER A 259 -16.50 -7.32 19.79
CA SER A 259 -17.25 -8.59 19.87
C SER A 259 -16.52 -9.73 20.60
N ILE A 260 -15.20 -9.58 20.79
CA ILE A 260 -14.30 -10.53 21.46
C ILE A 260 -13.70 -9.96 22.75
N LEU A 261 -14.13 -8.77 23.20
CA LEU A 261 -13.44 -7.97 24.21
C LEU A 261 -13.19 -8.72 25.53
N LEU A 262 -14.19 -9.48 26.01
CA LEU A 262 -14.11 -10.23 27.27
C LEU A 262 -13.14 -11.41 27.17
N GLU A 263 -13.19 -12.16 26.08
CA GLU A 263 -12.26 -13.26 25.83
C GLU A 263 -10.84 -12.75 25.55
N PHE A 264 -10.73 -11.64 24.82
CA PHE A 264 -9.47 -10.97 24.49
C PHE A 264 -8.75 -10.45 25.73
N GLN A 265 -9.48 -9.87 26.70
CA GLN A 265 -8.90 -9.48 27.99
C GLN A 265 -8.23 -10.66 28.71
N ARG A 266 -8.87 -11.83 28.72
CA ARG A 266 -8.32 -13.04 29.36
C ARG A 266 -7.12 -13.61 28.59
N VAL A 267 -7.18 -13.61 27.26
CA VAL A 267 -6.04 -13.98 26.39
C VAL A 267 -4.85 -13.06 26.67
N LEU A 268 -5.04 -11.74 26.69
CA LEU A 268 -3.97 -10.79 26.98
C LEU A 268 -3.41 -10.96 28.40
N GLN A 269 -4.23 -11.27 29.40
CA GLN A 269 -3.78 -11.61 30.76
C GLN A 269 -2.87 -12.85 30.74
N PHE A 270 -3.30 -13.94 30.08
CA PHE A 270 -2.49 -15.14 29.90
C PHE A 270 -1.15 -14.87 29.19
N LEU A 271 -1.16 -14.10 28.09
CA LEU A 271 0.06 -13.71 27.37
C LEU A 271 0.99 -12.86 28.25
N ASN A 272 0.44 -11.94 29.04
CA ASN A 272 1.18 -11.11 30.00
C ASN A 272 1.87 -11.94 31.09
N GLU A 273 1.12 -12.84 31.74
CA GLU A 273 1.64 -13.75 32.77
C GLU A 273 2.73 -14.65 32.21
N LYS A 274 2.51 -15.25 31.03
CA LYS A 274 3.51 -16.09 30.36
C LYS A 274 4.77 -15.29 29.99
N SER A 275 4.63 -14.04 29.54
CA SER A 275 5.77 -13.16 29.23
C SER A 275 6.60 -12.76 30.46
N LYS A 276 6.03 -12.81 31.67
CA LYS A 276 6.74 -12.55 32.94
C LYS A 276 7.36 -13.81 33.53
N ASN A 277 6.69 -14.95 33.38
CA ASN A 277 6.98 -16.19 34.11
C ASN A 277 7.74 -17.25 33.28
N LEU A 278 8.50 -16.81 32.27
CA LEU A 278 9.21 -17.63 31.26
C LEU A 278 9.97 -18.87 31.80
N ALA A 279 10.34 -18.89 33.09
CA ALA A 279 11.09 -19.99 33.71
C ALA A 279 10.26 -21.07 34.45
N HIS A 280 9.06 -20.77 35.00
CA HIS A 280 8.49 -21.61 36.09
C HIS A 280 6.96 -21.78 36.19
N ALA A 281 6.13 -21.24 35.30
CA ALA A 281 4.68 -21.42 35.43
C ALA A 281 4.17 -22.75 34.84
N SER A 282 3.72 -23.65 35.72
CA SER A 282 2.62 -24.57 35.38
C SER A 282 1.36 -23.72 35.20
N ILE A 283 1.01 -23.38 33.96
CA ILE A 283 -0.18 -22.57 33.68
C ILE A 283 -1.38 -23.50 33.57
N ASN A 284 -2.44 -23.18 34.31
CA ASN A 284 -3.75 -23.84 34.19
C ASN A 284 -4.20 -23.88 32.72
N ASN A 285 -4.94 -24.92 32.32
CA ASN A 285 -5.56 -25.01 30.99
C ASN A 285 -6.53 -23.84 30.76
N PHE A 286 -6.02 -22.74 30.20
CA PHE A 286 -6.81 -21.61 29.75
C PHE A 286 -7.49 -21.99 28.44
N ASP A 287 -8.79 -22.26 28.52
CA ASP A 287 -9.60 -22.54 27.33
C ASP A 287 -9.80 -21.26 26.50
N ALA A 288 -9.09 -21.21 25.37
CA ALA A 288 -9.18 -20.13 24.39
C ALA A 288 -10.12 -20.47 23.21
N SER A 289 -10.84 -21.60 23.23
CA SER A 289 -11.60 -22.12 22.09
C SER A 289 -12.62 -21.12 21.56
N ASN A 290 -13.41 -20.49 22.44
CA ASN A 290 -14.38 -19.46 22.06
C ASN A 290 -13.71 -18.21 21.45
N PHE A 291 -12.54 -17.78 21.97
CA PHE A 291 -11.77 -16.68 21.39
C PHE A 291 -11.30 -17.03 19.98
N TYR A 292 -10.64 -18.18 19.84
CA TYR A 292 -10.13 -18.70 18.58
C TYR A 292 -11.26 -18.85 17.55
N MET A 293 -12.38 -19.47 17.91
CA MET A 293 -13.53 -19.65 17.01
C MET A 293 -14.13 -18.31 16.57
N LYS A 294 -14.27 -17.33 17.47
CA LYS A 294 -14.73 -15.98 17.08
C LYS A 294 -13.73 -15.28 16.13
N VAL A 295 -12.43 -15.35 16.40
CA VAL A 295 -11.41 -14.75 15.52
C VAL A 295 -11.42 -15.43 14.15
N MET A 296 -11.36 -16.75 14.09
CA MET A 296 -11.30 -17.50 12.84
C MET A 296 -12.61 -17.46 12.04
N LYS A 297 -13.77 -17.32 12.70
CA LYS A 297 -15.05 -17.06 12.00
C LYS A 297 -15.04 -15.72 11.27
N ASN A 298 -14.56 -14.65 11.90
CA ASN A 298 -14.46 -13.35 11.23
C ASN A 298 -13.36 -13.34 10.15
N ALA A 299 -12.21 -13.98 10.41
CA ALA A 299 -11.17 -14.19 9.41
C ALA A 299 -11.70 -14.94 8.18
N SER A 300 -12.56 -15.95 8.37
CA SER A 300 -13.26 -16.66 7.29
C SER A 300 -14.13 -15.71 6.45
N SER A 301 -14.94 -14.86 7.09
CA SER A 301 -15.77 -13.87 6.39
C SER A 301 -14.92 -12.88 5.59
N VAL A 302 -13.84 -12.35 6.16
CA VAL A 302 -12.93 -11.40 5.50
C VAL A 302 -12.19 -12.05 4.33
N ALA A 303 -11.67 -13.27 4.51
CA ALA A 303 -10.98 -14.02 3.46
C ALA A 303 -11.93 -14.42 2.31
N SER A 304 -13.14 -14.88 2.65
CA SER A 304 -14.16 -15.28 1.67
C SER A 304 -14.66 -14.09 0.84
N HIS A 305 -14.96 -12.96 1.50
CA HIS A 305 -15.35 -11.72 0.81
C HIS A 305 -14.22 -11.20 -0.10
N ALA A 306 -12.97 -11.19 0.40
CA ALA A 306 -11.83 -10.83 -0.42
C ALA A 306 -11.70 -11.74 -1.65
N ASN A 307 -11.89 -13.05 -1.49
CA ASN A 307 -11.84 -14.01 -2.61
C ASN A 307 -12.97 -13.79 -3.65
N CYS A 308 -14.18 -13.41 -3.23
CA CYS A 308 -15.24 -13.02 -4.17
C CYS A 308 -14.79 -11.86 -5.07
N ASN A 309 -14.13 -10.85 -4.47
CA ASN A 309 -13.62 -9.69 -5.22
C ASN A 309 -12.45 -10.09 -6.15
N LEU A 310 -11.53 -10.96 -5.70
CA LEU A 310 -10.45 -11.50 -6.57
C LEU A 310 -11.00 -12.19 -7.82
N MET A 311 -12.10 -12.95 -7.65
CA MET A 311 -12.77 -13.66 -8.74
C MET A 311 -13.61 -12.73 -9.65
N GLY A 312 -13.62 -11.42 -9.41
CA GLY A 312 -14.38 -10.44 -10.21
C GLY A 312 -15.89 -10.45 -9.96
N ASN A 313 -16.33 -10.99 -8.83
CA ASN A 313 -17.76 -11.12 -8.51
C ASN A 313 -18.34 -9.82 -7.93
N THR A 314 -18.71 -8.88 -8.82
CA THR A 314 -19.32 -7.58 -8.46
C THR A 314 -20.83 -7.66 -8.21
N ASN A 315 -21.30 -8.74 -7.58
CA ASN A 315 -22.72 -8.95 -7.34
C ASN A 315 -23.26 -7.96 -6.30
N LEU A 316 -24.33 -7.22 -6.64
CA LEU A 316 -25.02 -6.25 -5.78
C LEU A 316 -25.40 -6.78 -4.37
N PRO A 317 -25.77 -8.08 -4.19
CA PRO A 317 -25.91 -8.68 -2.87
C PRO A 317 -24.66 -8.60 -1.98
N LEU A 318 -23.44 -8.68 -2.52
CA LEU A 318 -22.21 -8.69 -1.74
C LEU A 318 -21.96 -7.31 -1.07
N GLU A 319 -22.15 -6.21 -1.82
CA GLU A 319 -22.13 -4.86 -1.25
C GLU A 319 -23.24 -4.70 -0.20
N THR A 320 -24.43 -5.24 -0.48
CA THR A 320 -25.57 -5.22 0.45
C THR A 320 -25.27 -5.98 1.75
N GLU A 321 -24.59 -7.12 1.69
CA GLU A 321 -24.18 -7.92 2.85
C GLU A 321 -23.16 -7.20 3.73
N THR A 322 -22.23 -6.42 3.16
CA THR A 322 -21.25 -5.63 3.96
C THR A 322 -21.91 -4.54 4.82
N ASN A 323 -23.13 -4.10 4.49
CA ASN A 323 -23.90 -3.19 5.33
C ASN A 323 -24.47 -3.87 6.59
N PHE A 324 -24.58 -5.21 6.59
CA PHE A 324 -25.10 -5.99 7.73
C PHE A 324 -24.00 -6.69 8.53
N ILE A 325 -22.91 -7.08 7.88
CA ILE A 325 -21.76 -7.74 8.51
C ILE A 325 -20.52 -6.85 8.34
N PRO A 326 -20.10 -6.10 9.37
CA PRO A 326 -18.92 -5.26 9.28
C PRO A 326 -17.67 -6.15 9.15
N LEU A 327 -16.91 -5.95 8.07
CA LEU A 327 -15.67 -6.68 7.78
C LEU A 327 -14.44 -5.87 8.21
N SER A 328 -13.39 -6.58 8.63
CA SER A 328 -12.15 -5.94 9.04
C SER A 328 -11.50 -5.15 7.89
N PRO A 329 -11.10 -3.89 8.11
CA PRO A 329 -10.43 -3.10 7.08
C PRO A 329 -8.95 -3.49 6.90
N TYR A 330 -8.37 -4.21 7.85
CA TYR A 330 -6.92 -4.45 7.92
C TYR A 330 -6.45 -5.45 6.84
N LYS A 331 -5.29 -5.16 6.24
CA LYS A 331 -4.70 -5.96 5.17
C LYS A 331 -3.21 -6.24 5.42
N PRO A 332 -2.69 -7.39 4.99
CA PRO A 332 -1.24 -7.63 4.93
C PRO A 332 -0.52 -6.65 4.00
N PHE A 333 0.77 -6.46 4.23
CA PHE A 333 1.70 -5.75 3.34
C PHE A 333 3.11 -6.29 3.55
N GLY A 334 4.04 -6.00 2.63
CA GLY A 334 5.41 -6.51 2.72
C GLY A 334 5.55 -8.01 2.49
N THR A 335 6.69 -8.56 2.90
CA THR A 335 7.01 -9.98 2.73
C THR A 335 6.62 -10.75 3.99
N TYR A 336 5.79 -11.77 3.87
CA TYR A 336 5.47 -12.68 4.96
C TYR A 336 6.31 -13.95 4.85
N VAL A 337 6.82 -14.42 5.99
CA VAL A 337 7.55 -15.67 6.13
C VAL A 337 6.79 -16.53 7.14
N LEU A 338 6.07 -17.54 6.66
CA LEU A 338 5.37 -18.48 7.52
C LEU A 338 6.28 -19.65 7.88
N CYS A 339 6.42 -19.89 9.18
CA CYS A 339 7.11 -21.07 9.69
C CYS A 339 6.11 -22.23 9.83
N THR A 340 6.46 -23.40 9.29
CA THR A 340 5.54 -24.56 9.25
C THR A 340 5.47 -25.34 10.56
N GLY A 341 6.49 -25.24 11.43
CA GLY A 341 6.72 -26.17 12.54
C GLY A 341 7.63 -27.35 12.19
N ASN A 342 8.06 -27.45 10.92
CA ASN A 342 8.87 -28.56 10.38
C ASN A 342 10.12 -28.02 9.64
N GLU A 343 10.82 -27.02 10.21
CA GLU A 343 12.06 -26.41 9.69
C GLU A 343 11.97 -25.76 8.28
N LYS A 344 10.76 -25.63 7.72
CA LYS A 344 10.50 -24.99 6.42
C LYS A 344 9.95 -23.57 6.60
N LEU A 345 10.45 -22.66 5.77
CA LEU A 345 10.00 -21.26 5.71
C LEU A 345 9.32 -20.98 4.39
N VAL A 346 8.04 -20.60 4.43
CA VAL A 346 7.20 -20.35 3.25
C VAL A 346 7.03 -18.84 3.05
N ILE A 347 7.52 -18.33 1.92
CA ILE A 347 7.65 -16.89 1.65
C ILE A 347 6.58 -16.43 0.65
N LEU A 348 5.83 -15.38 1.00
CA LEU A 348 4.81 -14.73 0.16
C LEU A 348 4.95 -13.21 0.18
N ARG A 349 4.64 -12.56 -0.95
CA ARG A 349 4.66 -11.09 -1.09
C ARG A 349 3.30 -10.46 -1.44
N ASN A 350 2.41 -11.21 -2.10
CA ASN A 350 1.10 -10.71 -2.50
C ASN A 350 0.18 -10.58 -1.27
N PRO A 351 -0.42 -9.40 -1.01
CA PRO A 351 -1.16 -9.13 0.24
C PRO A 351 -2.45 -9.95 0.36
N ASP A 352 -3.10 -10.25 -0.77
CA ASP A 352 -4.36 -10.99 -0.80
C ASP A 352 -4.11 -12.49 -0.68
N ALA A 353 -3.05 -13.01 -1.30
CA ALA A 353 -2.54 -14.35 -1.05
C ALA A 353 -2.19 -14.57 0.43
N VAL A 354 -1.49 -13.61 1.06
CA VAL A 354 -1.20 -13.65 2.50
C VAL A 354 -2.48 -13.61 3.34
N LEU A 355 -3.49 -12.82 2.96
CA LEU A 355 -4.77 -12.79 3.67
C LEU A 355 -5.49 -14.15 3.64
N GLN A 356 -5.54 -14.80 2.46
CA GLN A 356 -6.06 -16.17 2.36
C GLN A 356 -5.25 -17.12 3.24
N LEU A 357 -3.92 -17.03 3.17
CA LEU A 357 -3.02 -17.90 3.92
C LEU A 357 -3.17 -17.73 5.45
N LEU A 358 -3.31 -16.51 5.96
CA LEU A 358 -3.52 -16.24 7.39
C LEU A 358 -4.77 -16.94 7.94
N PHE A 359 -5.82 -17.09 7.12
CA PHE A 359 -7.00 -17.86 7.46
C PHE A 359 -6.78 -19.38 7.28
N TYR A 360 -6.42 -19.82 6.08
CA TYR A 360 -6.39 -21.24 5.72
C TYR A 360 -5.31 -22.06 6.45
N SER A 361 -4.14 -21.47 6.76
CA SER A 361 -3.05 -22.19 7.46
C SER A 361 -3.37 -22.59 8.91
N SER A 362 -4.35 -21.91 9.52
CA SER A 362 -4.75 -22.07 10.92
C SER A 362 -6.20 -22.58 11.04
N GLN A 363 -6.72 -23.31 10.05
CA GLN A 363 -8.04 -23.96 10.15
C GLN A 363 -8.02 -25.19 11.06
N LEU A 364 -9.20 -25.54 11.59
CA LEU A 364 -9.45 -26.85 12.19
C LEU A 364 -9.59 -27.90 11.09
N CYS A 365 -9.01 -29.08 11.28
CA CYS A 365 -9.31 -30.25 10.45
C CYS A 365 -10.60 -30.94 10.93
N LYS A 366 -10.88 -30.90 12.25
CA LYS A 366 -12.09 -31.42 12.89
C LYS A 366 -12.51 -30.56 14.08
N GLU A 367 -13.78 -30.61 14.48
CA GLU A 367 -14.28 -29.79 15.59
C GLU A 367 -13.72 -30.23 16.95
N GLU A 368 -13.44 -31.53 17.12
CA GLU A 368 -12.89 -32.09 18.36
C GLU A 368 -11.47 -31.58 18.69
N GLU A 369 -10.74 -31.09 17.68
CA GLU A 369 -9.38 -30.55 17.81
C GLU A 369 -9.36 -29.09 18.31
N CYS A 370 -10.53 -28.46 18.49
CA CYS A 370 -10.65 -27.02 18.76
C CYS A 370 -9.86 -26.56 19.99
N THR A 371 -9.94 -27.28 21.11
CA THR A 371 -9.24 -26.95 22.36
C THR A 371 -7.71 -27.01 22.19
N ASP A 372 -7.22 -28.07 21.54
CA ASP A 372 -5.79 -28.29 21.33
C ASP A 372 -5.21 -27.26 20.35
N VAL A 373 -5.93 -26.94 19.28
CA VAL A 373 -5.54 -25.89 18.33
C VAL A 373 -5.58 -24.52 19.01
N ALA A 374 -6.62 -24.20 19.77
CA ALA A 374 -6.72 -22.94 20.51
C ALA A 374 -5.54 -22.76 21.49
N GLN A 375 -5.18 -23.82 22.23
CA GLN A 375 -3.99 -23.80 23.11
C GLN A 375 -2.69 -23.64 22.31
N ARG A 376 -2.53 -24.37 21.19
CA ARG A 376 -1.38 -24.25 20.28
C ARG A 376 -1.23 -22.83 19.73
N THR A 377 -2.33 -22.14 19.42
CA THR A 377 -2.28 -20.77 18.86
C THR A 377 -1.65 -19.77 19.83
N LEU A 378 -1.86 -19.94 21.13
CA LEU A 378 -1.26 -19.12 22.20
C LEU A 378 0.17 -19.54 22.54
N GLN A 379 0.50 -20.82 22.34
CA GLN A 379 1.86 -21.32 22.53
C GLN A 379 2.80 -20.80 21.43
N GLN A 380 2.39 -20.90 20.16
CA GLN A 380 3.22 -20.52 19.01
C GLN A 380 3.55 -19.02 18.98
N HIS A 381 2.73 -18.14 19.58
CA HIS A 381 3.09 -16.72 19.71
C HIS A 381 4.41 -16.48 20.47
N PHE A 382 4.87 -17.43 21.29
CA PHE A 382 6.16 -17.38 21.98
C PHE A 382 7.22 -18.33 21.40
N GLY A 383 6.89 -19.10 20.35
CA GLY A 383 7.78 -20.13 19.78
C GLY A 383 8.83 -19.60 18.80
N TYR A 384 8.91 -18.28 18.58
CA TYR A 384 9.77 -17.67 17.55
C TYR A 384 11.26 -17.96 17.74
N GLU A 385 11.76 -18.01 18.98
CA GLU A 385 13.17 -18.29 19.24
C GLU A 385 13.55 -19.72 18.86
N SER A 386 12.81 -20.72 19.35
CA SER A 386 13.10 -22.15 19.09
C SER A 386 12.97 -22.48 17.60
N GLU A 387 11.84 -22.16 16.97
CA GLU A 387 11.60 -22.47 15.56
C GLU A 387 12.67 -21.84 14.66
N LEU A 388 13.07 -20.59 14.92
CA LEU A 388 14.06 -19.91 14.10
C LEU A 388 15.47 -20.41 14.39
N GLN A 389 15.83 -20.69 15.64
CA GLN A 389 17.14 -21.24 15.99
C GLN A 389 17.37 -22.61 15.34
N ASP A 390 16.33 -23.45 15.28
CA ASP A 390 16.36 -24.74 14.60
C ASP A 390 16.35 -24.55 13.07
N SER A 391 15.41 -23.74 12.54
CA SER A 391 15.29 -23.49 11.09
C SER A 391 16.53 -22.84 10.47
N PHE A 392 17.23 -21.94 11.18
CA PHE A 392 18.42 -21.26 10.65
C PHE A 392 19.61 -22.22 10.43
N GLN A 393 19.60 -23.42 11.03
CA GLN A 393 20.63 -24.43 10.83
C GLN A 393 20.40 -25.29 9.58
N MET A 394 19.16 -25.43 9.08
CA MET A 394 18.80 -26.29 7.93
C MET A 394 17.83 -25.65 6.92
N LEU A 395 17.92 -24.32 6.72
CA LEU A 395 16.98 -23.49 5.96
C LEU A 395 16.47 -24.06 4.62
N ASN A 396 15.32 -24.74 4.65
CA ASN A 396 14.54 -25.06 3.45
C ASN A 396 13.51 -23.94 3.20
N LYS A 397 13.90 -22.98 2.35
CA LYS A 397 13.10 -21.81 1.98
C LYS A 397 12.30 -22.08 0.72
N VAL A 398 10.99 -21.89 0.78
CA VAL A 398 10.07 -22.09 -0.35
C VAL A 398 9.34 -20.78 -0.65
N CYS A 399 9.61 -20.17 -1.80
CA CYS A 399 8.86 -19.00 -2.27
C CYS A 399 7.64 -19.44 -3.06
N LEU A 400 6.46 -18.92 -2.75
CA LEU A 400 5.22 -19.25 -3.47
C LEU A 400 5.02 -18.32 -4.68
N GLU A 401 5.94 -18.35 -5.64
CA GLU A 401 5.87 -17.56 -6.87
C GLU A 401 6.31 -18.45 -8.07
N PRO A 402 5.62 -18.42 -9.22
CA PRO A 402 4.39 -17.68 -9.52
C PRO A 402 3.14 -18.24 -8.79
N LEU A 403 2.21 -17.36 -8.44
CA LEU A 403 1.05 -17.71 -7.59
C LEU A 403 -0.04 -18.43 -8.37
N GLU A 404 -0.20 -18.13 -9.65
CA GLU A 404 -1.19 -18.70 -10.55
C GLU A 404 -0.93 -20.18 -10.91
N GLU A 405 0.33 -20.63 -10.79
CA GLU A 405 0.76 -21.99 -11.16
C GLU A 405 0.81 -22.96 -9.97
N LEU A 406 0.62 -22.49 -8.73
CA LEU A 406 0.75 -23.28 -7.50
C LEU A 406 0.01 -24.63 -7.56
N PRO A 407 0.63 -25.78 -7.22
CA PRO A 407 0.02 -27.10 -7.38
C PRO A 407 -1.35 -27.20 -6.70
N LEU A 408 -2.33 -27.77 -7.39
CA LEU A 408 -3.68 -28.06 -6.86
C LEU A 408 -3.83 -29.51 -6.38
N SER A 409 -2.97 -30.38 -6.88
CA SER A 409 -2.84 -31.82 -6.61
C SER A 409 -1.38 -32.23 -6.90
N ALA A 410 -0.98 -33.41 -6.46
CA ALA A 410 0.37 -33.94 -6.66
C ALA A 410 0.57 -34.44 -8.11
N GLU A 411 1.16 -33.59 -8.96
CA GLU A 411 1.76 -33.98 -10.24
C GLU A 411 3.23 -33.55 -10.28
N SER A 412 4.06 -34.35 -10.95
CA SER A 412 5.46 -34.56 -10.56
C SER A 412 6.49 -33.78 -11.40
N THR A 413 6.95 -32.65 -10.85
CA THR A 413 8.29 -32.08 -11.09
C THR A 413 8.96 -31.74 -9.76
N SER A 414 10.29 -31.58 -9.70
CA SER A 414 11.03 -31.38 -8.44
C SER A 414 10.59 -30.15 -7.65
N ASP A 415 10.37 -29.05 -8.36
CA ASP A 415 10.15 -27.74 -7.76
C ASP A 415 8.68 -27.62 -7.34
N ILE A 416 7.77 -28.13 -8.18
CA ILE A 416 6.35 -28.28 -7.84
C ILE A 416 6.17 -29.22 -6.65
N ALA A 417 6.92 -30.32 -6.55
CA ALA A 417 6.86 -31.22 -5.39
C ALA A 417 7.33 -30.56 -4.09
N THR A 418 8.34 -29.69 -4.16
CA THR A 418 8.82 -28.93 -2.99
C THR A 418 7.77 -27.90 -2.53
N ILE A 419 7.15 -27.20 -3.48
CA ILE A 419 6.03 -26.28 -3.20
C ILE A 419 4.81 -27.04 -2.66
N ASP A 420 4.41 -28.15 -3.28
CA ASP A 420 3.28 -28.98 -2.84
C ASP A 420 3.49 -29.50 -1.41
N ALA A 421 4.69 -30.01 -1.09
CA ALA A 421 5.05 -30.41 0.25
C ALA A 421 4.91 -29.25 1.26
N ALA A 422 5.37 -28.05 0.92
CA ALA A 422 5.24 -26.88 1.79
C ALA A 422 3.77 -26.43 1.99
N LEU A 423 2.94 -26.51 0.94
CA LEU A 423 1.49 -26.23 1.03
C LEU A 423 0.78 -27.29 1.88
N ASN A 424 1.20 -28.56 1.81
CA ASN A 424 0.71 -29.65 2.66
C ASN A 424 1.16 -29.50 4.12
N ASP A 425 2.41 -29.11 4.39
CA ASP A 425 2.92 -28.80 5.73
C ASP A 425 2.18 -27.60 6.39
N LEU A 426 1.68 -26.67 5.57
CA LEU A 426 0.77 -25.59 6.00
C LEU A 426 -0.70 -26.04 6.13
N GLY A 427 -1.03 -27.27 5.75
CA GLY A 427 -2.40 -27.84 5.79
C GLY A 427 -3.38 -27.21 4.79
N LEU A 428 -2.89 -26.69 3.66
CA LEU A 428 -3.70 -25.95 2.71
C LEU A 428 -4.51 -26.88 1.80
N SER A 429 -5.82 -26.90 2.02
CA SER A 429 -6.79 -27.59 1.16
C SER A 429 -6.74 -27.09 -0.30
N THR A 430 -7.24 -27.90 -1.25
CA THR A 430 -7.36 -27.48 -2.66
C THR A 430 -8.13 -26.17 -2.82
N ARG A 431 -9.14 -25.90 -1.98
CA ARG A 431 -9.85 -24.61 -1.96
C ARG A 431 -8.94 -23.46 -1.53
N ALA A 432 -8.12 -23.64 -0.49
CA ALA A 432 -7.13 -22.64 -0.06
C ALA A 432 -6.16 -22.29 -1.19
N ARG A 433 -5.64 -23.32 -1.88
CA ARG A 433 -4.71 -23.18 -3.01
C ARG A 433 -5.34 -22.44 -4.20
N LEU A 434 -6.61 -22.72 -4.52
CA LEU A 434 -7.39 -21.98 -5.51
C LEU A 434 -7.59 -20.50 -5.13
N CYS A 435 -7.87 -20.19 -3.86
CA CYS A 435 -7.99 -18.81 -3.39
C CYS A 435 -6.66 -18.04 -3.47
N ILE A 436 -5.53 -18.73 -3.28
CA ILE A 436 -4.19 -18.13 -3.47
C ILE A 436 -3.89 -17.92 -4.96
N ARG A 437 -4.20 -18.89 -5.85
CA ARG A 437 -4.09 -18.73 -7.31
C ARG A 437 -4.90 -17.53 -7.81
N ALA A 438 -6.10 -17.31 -7.29
CA ALA A 438 -6.96 -16.18 -7.67
C ALA A 438 -6.31 -14.81 -7.36
N ALA A 439 -5.44 -14.72 -6.35
CA ALA A 439 -4.68 -13.50 -6.06
C ALA A 439 -3.53 -13.27 -7.07
N GLY A 440 -2.92 -14.34 -7.59
CA GLY A 440 -1.96 -14.28 -8.70
C GLY A 440 -2.62 -13.86 -10.02
N GLU A 441 -3.73 -14.51 -10.37
CA GLU A 441 -4.52 -14.19 -11.58
C GLU A 441 -5.06 -12.75 -11.57
N LEU A 442 -5.38 -12.18 -10.40
CA LEU A 442 -5.71 -10.75 -10.31
C LEU A 442 -4.50 -9.86 -10.66
N GLU A 443 -3.31 -10.15 -10.14
CA GLU A 443 -2.12 -9.34 -10.42
C GLU A 443 -1.71 -9.45 -11.90
N LYS A 444 -1.80 -10.65 -12.48
CA LYS A 444 -1.64 -10.90 -13.92
C LYS A 444 -2.65 -10.10 -14.76
N ARG A 445 -3.91 -10.03 -14.32
CA ARG A 445 -4.94 -9.17 -14.94
C ARG A 445 -4.58 -7.69 -14.85
N LYS A 446 -4.07 -7.20 -13.72
CA LYS A 446 -3.60 -5.80 -13.58
C LYS A 446 -2.45 -5.49 -14.55
N ILE A 447 -1.52 -6.42 -14.75
CA ILE A 447 -0.43 -6.27 -15.72
C ILE A 447 -1.00 -6.18 -17.14
N GLY A 448 -1.82 -7.14 -17.59
CA GLY A 448 -2.42 -7.08 -18.92
C GLY A 448 -3.34 -5.86 -19.14
N ASN A 449 -4.01 -5.39 -18.08
CA ASN A 449 -4.74 -4.13 -18.05
C ASN A 449 -3.81 -2.92 -18.25
N LYS A 450 -2.65 -2.88 -17.58
CA LYS A 450 -1.63 -1.86 -17.80
C LYS A 450 -1.12 -1.91 -19.24
N ASP A 451 -0.78 -3.09 -19.77
CA ASP A 451 -0.25 -3.22 -21.13
C ASP A 451 -1.26 -2.69 -22.18
N SER A 452 -2.55 -2.99 -21.99
CA SER A 452 -3.66 -2.46 -22.80
C SER A 452 -3.78 -0.93 -22.73
N ILE A 453 -3.48 -0.33 -21.57
CA ILE A 453 -3.50 1.12 -21.36
C ILE A 453 -2.22 1.79 -21.90
N ASP A 454 -1.05 1.18 -21.75
CA ASP A 454 0.23 1.63 -22.34
C ASP A 454 0.15 1.67 -23.87
N LEU A 455 -0.55 0.72 -24.52
CA LEU A 455 -0.80 0.78 -25.98
C LEU A 455 -1.57 2.04 -26.42
N LYS A 456 -2.38 2.64 -25.54
CA LYS A 456 -3.13 3.88 -25.84
C LYS A 456 -2.27 5.14 -25.74
N GLU A 457 -1.07 5.08 -25.15
CA GLU A 457 -0.13 6.21 -25.07
C GLU A 457 0.14 6.82 -26.46
N THR A 458 0.28 5.97 -27.48
CA THR A 458 0.48 6.41 -28.87
C THR A 458 -0.70 7.20 -29.44
N ASP A 459 -1.94 6.85 -29.08
CA ASP A 459 -3.13 7.56 -29.57
C ASP A 459 -3.42 8.83 -28.76
N ILE A 460 -3.08 8.84 -27.46
CA ILE A 460 -3.04 10.05 -26.64
C ILE A 460 -2.07 11.08 -27.25
N GLU A 461 -0.83 10.69 -27.55
CA GLU A 461 0.19 11.58 -28.13
C GLU A 461 -0.23 12.12 -29.51
N LYS A 462 -0.80 11.28 -30.39
CA LYS A 462 -1.35 11.75 -31.68
C LYS A 462 -2.45 12.80 -31.48
N ALA A 463 -3.41 12.53 -30.60
CA ALA A 463 -4.53 13.44 -30.37
C ALA A 463 -4.09 14.74 -29.67
N MET A 464 -3.13 14.67 -28.75
CA MET A 464 -2.51 15.85 -28.14
C MET A 464 -1.72 16.67 -29.16
N LYS A 465 -0.96 16.04 -30.05
CA LYS A 465 -0.27 16.74 -31.14
C LYS A 465 -1.23 17.52 -32.04
N CYS A 466 -2.39 16.93 -32.39
CA CYS A 466 -3.43 17.68 -33.13
C CYS A 466 -3.94 18.91 -32.37
N LEU A 467 -4.00 18.87 -31.04
CA LEU A 467 -4.38 20.01 -30.20
C LEU A 467 -3.25 21.04 -30.01
N GLU A 468 -1.98 20.61 -30.03
CA GLU A 468 -0.82 21.49 -30.09
C GLU A 468 -0.75 22.24 -31.45
N ASP A 469 -0.94 21.53 -32.56
CA ASP A 469 -1.05 22.11 -33.91
C ASP A 469 -2.25 23.09 -34.00
N TYR A 470 -3.40 22.72 -33.42
CA TYR A 470 -4.56 23.63 -33.29
C TYR A 470 -4.22 24.90 -32.51
N ARG A 471 -3.48 24.79 -31.40
CA ARG A 471 -3.06 25.95 -30.59
C ARG A 471 -2.15 26.90 -31.36
N LEU A 472 -1.18 26.35 -32.12
CA LEU A 472 -0.32 27.14 -33.01
C LEU A 472 -1.15 27.84 -34.11
N ASN A 473 -2.08 27.13 -34.74
CA ASN A 473 -2.94 27.67 -35.79
C ASN A 473 -3.88 28.78 -35.30
N CYS A 474 -4.33 28.72 -34.04
CA CYS A 474 -5.08 29.82 -33.43
C CYS A 474 -4.23 31.09 -33.26
N GLY A 475 -2.95 30.94 -32.90
CA GLY A 475 -2.00 32.05 -32.77
C GLY A 475 -1.92 32.94 -34.02
N TYR A 476 -1.94 32.35 -35.22
CA TYR A 476 -1.93 33.11 -36.48
C TYR A 476 -3.21 33.95 -36.72
N ARG A 477 -4.32 33.63 -36.05
CA ARG A 477 -5.58 34.42 -36.08
C ARG A 477 -5.56 35.59 -35.08
N ASP A 478 -4.46 35.75 -34.34
CA ASP A 478 -4.34 36.64 -33.17
C ASP A 478 -5.49 36.39 -32.18
N LEU A 479 -5.72 35.11 -31.90
CA LEU A 479 -6.75 34.62 -31.00
C LEU A 479 -6.19 33.43 -30.20
N GLY A 480 -6.31 33.47 -28.87
CA GLY A 480 -5.91 32.34 -28.03
C GLY A 480 -6.74 31.09 -28.35
N TYR A 481 -6.14 29.91 -28.28
CA TYR A 481 -6.83 28.65 -28.63
C TYR A 481 -8.04 28.36 -27.72
N TYR A 482 -8.00 28.84 -26.47
CA TYR A 482 -9.14 28.91 -25.55
C TYR A 482 -10.32 29.72 -26.13
N ASP A 483 -10.04 30.96 -26.55
CA ASP A 483 -11.04 31.88 -27.12
C ASP A 483 -11.60 31.35 -28.45
N ALA A 484 -10.73 30.81 -29.33
CA ALA A 484 -11.13 30.18 -30.58
C ALA A 484 -12.10 29.02 -30.36
N PHE A 485 -11.78 28.14 -29.40
CA PHE A 485 -12.61 26.99 -29.06
C PHE A 485 -13.94 27.41 -28.42
N LYS A 486 -13.92 28.47 -27.60
CA LYS A 486 -15.12 29.01 -26.95
C LYS A 486 -16.10 29.63 -27.96
N LEU A 487 -15.60 30.23 -29.03
CA LEU A 487 -16.43 30.74 -30.13
C LEU A 487 -16.90 29.60 -31.06
N GLN A 488 -15.97 28.72 -31.47
CA GLN A 488 -16.17 27.64 -32.44
C GLN A 488 -16.79 28.12 -33.76
N GLU A 489 -16.02 28.97 -34.47
CA GLU A 489 -16.44 29.57 -35.75
C GLU A 489 -15.91 28.79 -36.96
N SER A 490 -14.99 27.85 -36.78
CA SER A 490 -14.32 27.09 -37.85
C SER A 490 -14.33 25.57 -37.62
N SER A 491 -14.18 24.80 -38.70
CA SER A 491 -14.09 23.33 -38.66
C SER A 491 -13.01 22.84 -37.71
N ASN A 492 -11.86 23.51 -37.69
CA ASN A 492 -10.72 23.16 -36.83
C ASN A 492 -11.09 23.22 -35.34
N ASP A 493 -11.99 24.14 -34.95
CA ASP A 493 -12.46 24.26 -33.56
C ASP A 493 -13.46 23.12 -33.21
N PHE A 494 -14.14 22.54 -34.21
CA PHE A 494 -14.94 21.33 -34.05
C PHE A 494 -14.07 20.07 -33.98
N ASP A 495 -13.05 19.96 -34.84
CA ASP A 495 -12.09 18.84 -34.82
C ASP A 495 -11.30 18.79 -33.50
N ALA A 496 -10.91 19.96 -32.97
CA ALA A 496 -10.33 20.07 -31.63
C ALA A 496 -11.29 19.57 -30.53
N ASN A 497 -12.61 19.79 -30.68
CA ASN A 497 -13.60 19.29 -29.73
C ASN A 497 -13.78 17.77 -29.82
N LEU A 498 -13.65 17.17 -31.01
CA LEU A 498 -13.59 15.71 -31.14
C LEU A 498 -12.35 15.16 -30.44
N LYS A 499 -11.15 15.73 -30.67
CA LYS A 499 -9.92 15.27 -30.00
C LYS A 499 -9.93 15.47 -28.49
N ARG A 500 -10.58 16.53 -27.98
CA ARG A 500 -10.86 16.71 -26.55
C ARG A 500 -11.73 15.57 -25.98
N LEU A 501 -12.74 15.12 -26.73
CA LEU A 501 -13.61 14.00 -26.32
C LEU A 501 -12.91 12.64 -26.38
N ASP A 502 -12.15 12.37 -27.44
CA ASP A 502 -11.33 11.16 -27.58
C ASP A 502 -10.42 10.98 -26.35
N LEU A 503 -9.66 12.03 -26.01
CA LEU A 503 -8.76 12.04 -24.86
C LEU A 503 -9.50 11.93 -23.52
N ALA A 504 -10.63 12.62 -23.37
CA ALA A 504 -11.45 12.52 -22.16
C ALA A 504 -11.93 11.09 -21.90
N GLY A 505 -12.35 10.36 -22.96
CA GLY A 505 -12.76 8.97 -22.86
C GLY A 505 -11.64 8.05 -22.36
N ILE A 506 -10.43 8.17 -22.94
CA ILE A 506 -9.27 7.35 -22.53
C ILE A 506 -8.89 7.63 -21.07
N PHE A 507 -8.80 8.90 -20.66
CA PHE A 507 -8.44 9.24 -19.28
C PHE A 507 -9.54 8.86 -18.27
N ASP A 508 -10.83 8.98 -18.61
CA ASP A 508 -11.92 8.56 -17.73
C ASP A 508 -11.96 7.03 -17.57
N GLU A 509 -11.61 6.24 -18.61
CA GLU A 509 -11.44 4.78 -18.53
C GLU A 509 -10.31 4.38 -17.55
N ILE A 510 -9.12 4.98 -17.68
CA ILE A 510 -8.00 4.78 -16.74
C ILE A 510 -8.43 5.09 -15.30
N LEU A 511 -9.23 6.15 -15.12
CA LEU A 511 -9.76 6.54 -13.82
C LEU A 511 -10.75 5.54 -13.23
N GLU A 512 -11.58 4.86 -14.03
CA GLU A 512 -12.45 3.79 -13.54
C GLU A 512 -11.65 2.56 -13.11
N MET A 513 -10.63 2.17 -13.90
CA MET A 513 -9.74 1.06 -13.55
C MET A 513 -8.98 1.33 -12.24
N LEU A 514 -8.50 2.56 -12.03
CA LEU A 514 -7.84 2.95 -10.78
C LEU A 514 -8.79 2.89 -9.56
N LYS A 515 -10.05 3.34 -9.70
CA LYS A 515 -11.05 3.26 -8.61
C LYS A 515 -11.35 1.82 -8.19
N ARG A 516 -11.23 0.88 -9.12
CA ARG A 516 -11.46 -0.56 -8.91
C ARG A 516 -10.20 -1.33 -8.50
N TYR A 517 -9.05 -0.66 -8.40
CA TYR A 517 -7.73 -1.28 -8.19
C TYR A 517 -7.40 -2.35 -9.26
N GLU A 518 -7.83 -2.10 -10.51
CA GLU A 518 -7.62 -2.97 -11.68
C GLU A 518 -6.31 -2.68 -12.43
N LEU A 519 -5.48 -1.76 -11.93
CA LEU A 519 -4.14 -1.44 -12.43
C LEU A 519 -3.08 -1.70 -11.34
N PRO A 520 -1.80 -1.91 -11.70
CA PRO A 520 -0.73 -2.18 -10.73
C PRO A 520 -0.56 -1.01 -9.75
N ASP A 521 -0.27 -1.30 -8.47
CA ASP A 521 -0.26 -0.26 -7.42
C ASP A 521 0.76 0.88 -7.69
N ALA A 522 1.82 0.58 -8.44
CA ALA A 522 2.83 1.55 -8.85
C ALA A 522 2.42 2.48 -10.01
N PHE A 523 1.26 2.27 -10.66
CA PHE A 523 0.83 3.03 -11.85
C PHE A 523 0.82 4.55 -11.62
N GLU A 524 0.25 5.02 -10.50
CA GLU A 524 0.19 6.45 -10.14
C GLU A 524 1.56 7.07 -9.78
N ALA A 525 2.65 6.28 -9.82
CA ALA A 525 4.03 6.72 -9.59
C ALA A 525 4.94 6.54 -10.83
N GLN A 526 4.40 6.15 -11.99
CA GLN A 526 5.18 5.99 -13.22
C GLN A 526 5.40 7.34 -13.91
N ASN A 527 6.67 7.72 -14.12
CA ASN A 527 7.03 9.05 -14.65
C ASN A 527 6.40 9.34 -16.03
N ASN A 528 6.33 8.37 -16.94
CA ASN A 528 5.69 8.57 -18.25
C ASN A 528 4.21 8.96 -18.09
N TRP A 529 3.45 8.26 -17.25
CA TRP A 529 2.04 8.54 -16.98
C TRP A 529 1.83 9.86 -16.20
N ILE A 530 2.76 10.23 -15.32
CA ILE A 530 2.76 11.53 -14.62
C ILE A 530 3.00 12.67 -15.63
N ASP A 531 3.99 12.56 -16.49
CA ASP A 531 4.38 13.61 -17.44
C ASP A 531 3.34 13.73 -18.57
N LEU A 532 2.86 12.61 -19.12
CA LEU A 532 1.77 12.56 -20.10
C LEU A 532 0.47 13.14 -19.53
N GLY A 533 0.09 12.71 -18.32
CA GLY A 533 -1.09 13.24 -17.62
C GLY A 533 -0.98 14.73 -17.31
N THR A 534 0.23 15.23 -17.01
CA THR A 534 0.49 16.66 -16.77
C THR A 534 0.39 17.47 -18.05
N ARG A 535 0.99 17.01 -19.16
CA ARG A 535 0.88 17.64 -20.48
C ARG A 535 -0.57 17.65 -20.96
N TYR A 536 -1.28 16.52 -20.85
CA TYR A 536 -2.70 16.40 -21.14
C TYR A 536 -3.53 17.43 -20.35
N ARG A 537 -3.36 17.48 -19.02
CA ARG A 537 -4.08 18.44 -18.16
C ARG A 537 -3.82 19.88 -18.57
N ARG A 538 -2.57 20.27 -18.81
CA ARG A 538 -2.20 21.64 -19.19
C ARG A 538 -2.72 22.04 -20.57
N LEU A 539 -2.76 21.11 -21.51
CA LEU A 539 -3.23 21.35 -22.88
C LEU A 539 -4.77 21.37 -22.98
N VAL A 540 -5.45 20.42 -22.33
CA VAL A 540 -6.86 20.08 -22.61
C VAL A 540 -7.83 20.59 -21.55
N GLU A 541 -7.43 20.77 -20.29
CA GLU A 541 -8.31 21.36 -19.25
C GLU A 541 -8.82 22.76 -19.65
N PRO A 542 -8.01 23.66 -20.26
CA PRO A 542 -8.50 24.90 -20.87
C PRO A 542 -9.66 24.72 -21.87
N LEU A 543 -9.65 23.67 -22.68
CA LEU A 543 -10.71 23.40 -23.66
C LEU A 543 -11.99 22.87 -23.00
N ASP A 544 -11.87 22.06 -21.95
CA ASP A 544 -13.01 21.65 -21.13
C ASP A 544 -13.61 22.85 -20.37
N ILE A 545 -12.79 23.77 -19.88
CA ILE A 545 -13.24 25.05 -19.29
C ILE A 545 -13.96 25.91 -20.34
N ALA A 546 -13.38 26.07 -21.53
CA ALA A 546 -14.01 26.80 -22.63
C ALA A 546 -15.39 26.22 -22.96
N ASN A 547 -15.48 24.89 -23.07
CA ASN A 547 -16.72 24.17 -23.31
C ASN A 547 -17.76 24.40 -22.19
N TYR A 548 -17.33 24.41 -20.92
CA TYR A 548 -18.19 24.60 -19.75
C TYR A 548 -18.86 25.99 -19.74
N TYR A 549 -18.06 27.05 -19.86
CA TYR A 549 -18.58 28.43 -19.84
C TYR A 549 -19.28 28.81 -21.15
N ARG A 550 -18.93 28.19 -22.29
CA ARG A 550 -19.68 28.37 -23.55
C ARG A 550 -21.13 27.89 -23.45
N HIS A 551 -21.35 26.76 -22.79
CA HIS A 551 -22.69 26.18 -22.57
C HIS A 551 -23.36 26.70 -21.28
N LEU A 552 -22.89 27.83 -20.74
CA LEU A 552 -23.39 28.49 -19.53
C LEU A 552 -23.54 27.55 -18.31
N LYS A 553 -22.73 26.49 -18.22
CA LYS A 553 -22.85 25.51 -17.12
C LYS A 553 -22.48 26.08 -15.76
N ASN A 554 -21.79 27.21 -15.74
CA ASN A 554 -21.59 28.02 -14.54
C ASN A 554 -22.89 28.56 -13.93
N GLU A 555 -23.94 28.79 -14.74
CA GLU A 555 -25.24 29.27 -14.27
C GLU A 555 -26.09 28.12 -13.73
N ASP A 556 -26.13 26.98 -14.44
CA ASP A 556 -26.84 25.76 -14.03
C ASP A 556 -26.23 25.09 -12.79
N THR A 557 -24.90 24.91 -12.81
CA THR A 557 -24.18 23.97 -11.93
C THR A 557 -23.30 24.70 -10.89
N GLY A 558 -22.94 25.97 -11.14
CA GLY A 558 -22.02 26.76 -10.33
C GLY A 558 -20.59 26.79 -10.87
N ALA A 559 -19.67 27.42 -10.13
CA ALA A 559 -18.29 27.64 -10.57
C ALA A 559 -17.57 26.34 -10.98
N TYR A 560 -16.76 26.42 -12.05
CA TYR A 560 -16.11 25.24 -12.64
C TYR A 560 -15.25 24.47 -11.62
N VAL A 561 -14.36 25.15 -10.88
CA VAL A 561 -13.43 24.51 -9.94
C VAL A 561 -14.16 23.69 -8.87
N ASP A 562 -15.27 24.24 -8.36
CA ASP A 562 -16.02 23.67 -7.25
C ASP A 562 -16.90 22.48 -7.69
N ARG A 563 -17.63 22.64 -8.81
CA ARG A 563 -18.70 21.71 -9.21
C ARG A 563 -18.61 21.18 -10.64
N GLY A 564 -17.92 21.87 -11.54
CA GLY A 564 -17.79 21.47 -12.96
C GLY A 564 -16.55 20.63 -13.30
N ARG A 565 -15.49 20.71 -12.48
CA ARG A 565 -14.15 20.20 -12.81
C ARG A 565 -14.08 18.66 -12.86
N PRO A 566 -13.81 18.04 -14.03
CA PRO A 566 -13.70 16.59 -14.18
C PRO A 566 -12.66 15.94 -13.27
N LYS A 567 -12.92 14.71 -12.83
CA LYS A 567 -12.02 13.97 -11.91
C LYS A 567 -10.64 13.70 -12.53
N ARG A 568 -10.54 13.46 -13.84
CA ARG A 568 -9.28 13.20 -14.56
C ARG A 568 -8.21 14.28 -14.37
N TYR A 569 -8.61 15.55 -14.31
CA TYR A 569 -7.68 16.65 -14.03
C TYR A 569 -7.28 16.73 -12.55
N LYS A 570 -8.19 16.38 -11.64
CA LYS A 570 -7.87 16.27 -10.20
C LYS A 570 -6.88 15.11 -9.95
N PHE A 571 -7.02 13.99 -10.65
CA PHE A 571 -6.09 12.84 -10.57
C PHE A 571 -4.70 13.21 -11.10
N THR A 572 -4.60 13.65 -12.36
CA THR A 572 -3.32 14.02 -12.99
C THR A 572 -2.61 15.19 -12.28
N GLN A 573 -3.34 16.14 -11.70
CA GLN A 573 -2.76 17.15 -10.81
C GLN A 573 -2.14 16.52 -9.55
N ARG A 574 -2.85 15.62 -8.86
CA ARG A 574 -2.37 14.98 -7.63
C ARG A 574 -1.18 14.04 -7.88
N TRP A 575 -1.13 13.37 -9.04
CA TRP A 575 0.04 12.57 -9.46
C TRP A 575 1.28 13.46 -9.56
N PHE A 576 1.18 14.58 -10.28
CA PHE A 576 2.26 15.55 -10.43
C PHE A 576 2.69 16.16 -9.09
N GLU A 577 1.73 16.62 -8.27
CA GLU A 577 2.01 17.19 -6.94
C GLU A 577 2.68 16.17 -6.02
N ASN A 578 2.26 14.90 -6.04
CA ASN A 578 2.90 13.84 -5.25
C ASN A 578 4.34 13.57 -5.72
N ALA A 579 4.54 13.44 -7.04
CA ALA A 579 5.84 13.12 -7.63
C ALA A 579 6.87 14.26 -7.44
N LYS A 580 6.44 15.52 -7.58
CA LYS A 580 7.26 16.71 -7.31
C LYS A 580 7.28 17.11 -5.82
N ARG A 581 6.61 16.35 -4.95
CA ARG A 581 6.47 16.57 -3.50
C ARG A 581 5.98 17.98 -3.14
N MET A 582 5.10 18.52 -3.96
CA MET A 582 4.48 19.82 -3.77
C MET A 582 3.36 19.74 -2.72
N PRO A 583 3.01 20.86 -2.06
CA PRO A 583 1.79 20.94 -1.26
C PRO A 583 0.57 20.52 -2.09
N ALA A 584 -0.38 19.82 -1.47
CA ALA A 584 -1.63 19.45 -2.13
C ALA A 584 -2.39 20.70 -2.59
N GLU A 585 -2.97 20.63 -3.80
CA GLU A 585 -3.74 21.73 -4.39
C GLU A 585 -2.91 23.02 -4.54
N SER A 586 -1.73 22.89 -5.15
CA SER A 586 -0.82 24.00 -5.49
C SER A 586 -0.66 24.23 -7.00
N SER A 587 -0.83 23.19 -7.82
CA SER A 587 -0.67 23.22 -9.28
C SER A 587 -1.97 23.61 -10.00
N TRP A 588 -2.31 24.91 -9.91
CA TRP A 588 -3.56 25.48 -10.45
C TRP A 588 -3.45 26.06 -11.87
N GLU A 589 -2.31 25.92 -12.56
CA GLU A 589 -2.03 26.54 -13.86
C GLU A 589 -3.10 26.23 -14.93
N SER A 590 -3.59 24.99 -14.95
CA SER A 590 -4.55 24.49 -15.93
C SER A 590 -5.98 24.97 -15.67
N CYS A 591 -6.23 25.50 -14.47
CA CYS A 591 -7.48 26.15 -14.06
C CYS A 591 -7.46 27.68 -14.22
N PHE A 592 -6.39 28.26 -14.78
CA PHE A 592 -6.26 29.70 -15.06
C PHE A 592 -7.55 30.30 -15.67
N TRP A 593 -8.04 29.70 -16.75
CA TRP A 593 -9.22 30.20 -17.46
C TRP A 593 -10.51 30.18 -16.62
N ALA A 594 -10.70 29.17 -15.78
CA ALA A 594 -11.84 29.12 -14.87
C ALA A 594 -11.78 30.28 -13.87
N LYS A 595 -10.58 30.61 -13.38
CA LYS A 595 -10.39 31.75 -12.48
C LYS A 595 -10.67 33.10 -13.18
N VAL A 596 -10.27 33.23 -14.45
CA VAL A 596 -10.54 34.42 -15.27
C VAL A 596 -12.04 34.64 -15.49
N GLU A 597 -12.80 33.61 -15.86
CA GLU A 597 -14.25 33.74 -16.06
C GLU A 597 -14.98 34.11 -14.77
N GLU A 598 -14.67 33.45 -13.65
CA GLU A 598 -15.26 33.79 -12.34
C GLU A 598 -14.92 35.22 -11.90
N LEU A 599 -13.68 35.68 -12.09
CA LEU A 599 -13.30 37.05 -11.77
C LEU A 599 -13.98 38.06 -12.69
N ARG A 600 -14.08 37.77 -14.00
CA ARG A 600 -14.80 38.60 -14.98
C ARG A 600 -16.27 38.78 -14.61
N ILE A 601 -16.95 37.72 -14.19
CA ILE A 601 -18.32 37.77 -13.67
C ILE A 601 -18.37 38.63 -12.40
N LYS A 602 -17.51 38.36 -11.40
CA LYS A 602 -17.47 39.13 -10.14
C LYS A 602 -17.22 40.62 -10.35
N THR A 603 -16.29 41.01 -11.23
CA THR A 603 -15.98 42.43 -11.50
C THR A 603 -17.10 43.16 -12.26
N SER A 604 -17.96 42.42 -12.96
CA SER A 604 -19.08 43.00 -13.72
C SER A 604 -20.33 43.26 -12.85
N ASN A 605 -20.39 42.68 -11.65
CA ASN A 605 -21.51 42.83 -10.71
C ASN A 605 -21.39 44.10 -9.86
N ALA A 606 -22.50 44.57 -9.28
CA ALA A 606 -22.53 45.78 -8.47
C ALA A 606 -21.52 45.73 -7.29
N GLY A 607 -20.68 46.76 -7.19
CA GLY A 607 -19.54 46.84 -6.26
C GLY A 607 -18.22 46.28 -6.82
N GLY A 608 -18.28 45.35 -7.78
CA GLY A 608 -17.20 44.90 -8.65
C GLY A 608 -15.79 44.84 -8.03
N PHE A 609 -14.83 45.48 -8.71
CA PHE A 609 -13.41 45.53 -8.29
C PHE A 609 -13.17 46.35 -7.01
N ALA A 610 -14.10 47.20 -6.56
CA ALA A 610 -13.96 47.95 -5.32
C ALA A 610 -14.10 47.07 -4.06
N GLN A 611 -14.63 45.84 -4.21
CA GLN A 611 -14.64 44.86 -3.14
C GLN A 611 -13.20 44.38 -2.85
N VAL A 612 -12.72 44.60 -1.62
CA VAL A 612 -11.36 44.22 -1.17
C VAL A 612 -11.01 42.78 -1.56
N LYS A 613 -11.91 41.83 -1.29
CA LYS A 613 -11.74 40.40 -1.64
C LYS A 613 -11.56 40.15 -3.15
N VAL A 614 -12.28 40.88 -4.01
CA VAL A 614 -12.13 40.73 -5.47
C VAL A 614 -10.78 41.28 -5.92
N LYS A 615 -10.35 42.42 -5.37
CA LYS A 615 -9.02 43.00 -5.63
C LYS A 615 -7.89 42.07 -5.19
N GLU A 616 -8.00 41.44 -4.02
CA GLU A 616 -7.06 40.41 -3.54
C GLU A 616 -7.02 39.17 -4.45
N GLU A 617 -8.19 38.67 -4.87
CA GLU A 617 -8.26 37.53 -5.79
C GLU A 617 -7.66 37.86 -7.18
N VAL A 618 -7.74 39.11 -7.65
CA VAL A 618 -7.10 39.58 -8.89
C VAL A 618 -5.58 39.68 -8.73
N LEU A 619 -5.09 40.34 -7.67
CA LEU A 619 -3.65 40.46 -7.40
C LEU A 619 -2.98 39.08 -7.30
N LYS A 620 -3.61 38.15 -6.58
CA LYS A 620 -3.13 36.76 -6.48
C LYS A 620 -3.08 36.07 -7.85
N LEU A 621 -4.07 36.29 -8.73
CA LEU A 621 -4.04 35.73 -10.08
C LEU A 621 -2.89 36.33 -10.90
N GLU A 622 -2.62 37.63 -10.80
CA GLU A 622 -1.52 38.28 -11.54
C GLU A 622 -0.14 37.75 -11.10
N GLU A 623 0.08 37.56 -9.79
CA GLU A 623 1.29 36.92 -9.25
C GLU A 623 1.44 35.47 -9.74
N GLN A 624 0.35 34.70 -9.75
CA GLN A 624 0.32 33.34 -10.27
C GLN A 624 0.62 33.29 -11.77
N VAL A 625 0.02 34.17 -12.59
CA VAL A 625 0.28 34.28 -14.03
C VAL A 625 1.75 34.61 -14.30
N GLN A 626 2.32 35.59 -13.59
CA GLN A 626 3.75 35.89 -13.73
C GLN A 626 4.62 34.69 -13.38
N THR A 627 4.25 33.90 -12.37
CA THR A 627 4.98 32.70 -11.97
C THR A 627 4.88 31.60 -13.03
N TRP A 628 3.67 31.27 -13.49
CA TRP A 628 3.41 30.23 -14.49
C TRP A 628 3.95 30.54 -15.88
N ILE A 629 4.09 31.82 -16.25
CA ILE A 629 4.74 32.20 -17.51
C ILE A 629 6.26 32.08 -17.41
N LYS A 630 6.85 32.37 -16.24
CA LYS A 630 8.30 32.22 -16.00
C LYS A 630 8.73 30.75 -15.91
N GLY A 631 7.89 29.87 -15.34
CA GLY A 631 8.14 28.42 -15.31
C GLY A 631 7.71 27.68 -16.58
N GLY A 632 7.04 28.36 -17.52
CA GLY A 632 6.60 27.79 -18.79
C GLY A 632 5.33 26.94 -18.70
N GLU A 633 4.65 26.92 -17.55
CA GLU A 633 3.37 26.23 -17.35
C GLU A 633 2.20 26.89 -18.08
N LEU A 634 2.25 28.22 -18.25
CA LEU A 634 1.26 29.02 -18.97
C LEU A 634 1.93 29.72 -20.17
N GLY A 635 1.30 29.67 -21.33
CA GLY A 635 1.84 30.32 -22.53
C GLY A 635 1.54 31.82 -22.58
N LYS A 636 2.35 32.56 -23.34
CA LYS A 636 2.13 33.99 -23.60
C LYS A 636 0.89 34.27 -24.47
N ASP A 637 0.23 33.25 -25.01
CA ASP A 637 -1.02 33.36 -25.78
C ASP A 637 -2.19 33.93 -24.97
N VAL A 638 -2.11 33.92 -23.63
CA VAL A 638 -3.08 34.62 -22.75
C VAL A 638 -3.02 36.15 -22.88
N PHE A 639 -1.92 36.72 -23.40
CA PHE A 639 -1.71 38.17 -23.56
C PHE A 639 -2.08 38.70 -24.95
N LEU A 640 -2.59 37.87 -25.87
CA LEU A 640 -3.10 38.30 -27.18
C LEU A 640 -4.24 39.32 -26.99
N GLU A 641 -4.27 40.36 -27.82
CA GLU A 641 -5.18 41.51 -27.61
C GLU A 641 -6.65 41.10 -27.58
N LYS A 642 -7.02 40.15 -28.43
CA LYS A 642 -8.38 39.63 -28.54
C LYS A 642 -8.73 38.59 -27.47
N SER A 643 -7.81 38.20 -26.59
CA SER A 643 -8.06 37.17 -25.60
C SER A 643 -9.03 37.61 -24.50
N THR A 644 -9.86 36.70 -23.98
CA THR A 644 -10.78 36.99 -22.87
C THR A 644 -10.06 37.55 -21.65
N PHE A 645 -8.84 37.09 -21.37
CA PHE A 645 -8.04 37.61 -20.25
C PHE A 645 -7.67 39.09 -20.46
N MET A 646 -7.11 39.45 -21.62
CA MET A 646 -6.76 40.85 -21.91
C MET A 646 -7.97 41.76 -22.04
N LYS A 647 -9.04 41.29 -22.69
CA LYS A 647 -10.32 42.02 -22.80
C LYS A 647 -10.89 42.36 -21.43
N TRP A 648 -10.84 41.43 -20.48
CA TRP A 648 -11.25 41.66 -19.10
C TRP A 648 -10.26 42.53 -18.33
N TRP A 649 -8.97 42.21 -18.36
CA TRP A 649 -7.95 42.94 -17.60
C TRP A 649 -7.91 44.43 -17.98
N ASN A 650 -8.12 44.76 -19.26
CA ASN A 650 -8.18 46.13 -19.74
C ASN A 650 -9.34 46.96 -19.12
N THR A 651 -10.42 46.34 -18.63
CA THR A 651 -11.52 47.05 -17.95
C THR A 651 -11.24 47.37 -16.48
N LEU A 652 -10.15 46.83 -15.90
CA LEU A 652 -9.74 47.12 -14.53
C LEU A 652 -9.22 48.58 -14.41
N PRO A 653 -9.28 49.20 -13.21
CA PRO A 653 -8.87 50.58 -13.02
C PRO A 653 -7.39 50.84 -13.37
N GLU A 654 -7.11 51.99 -13.99
CA GLU A 654 -5.74 52.37 -14.38
C GLU A 654 -4.75 52.37 -13.20
N GLU A 655 -5.19 52.78 -12.00
CA GLU A 655 -4.33 52.75 -10.82
C GLU A 655 -3.83 51.32 -10.49
N HIS A 656 -4.69 50.31 -10.66
CA HIS A 656 -4.32 48.91 -10.49
C HIS A 656 -3.39 48.45 -11.62
N LYS A 657 -3.80 48.67 -12.88
CA LYS A 657 -3.01 48.26 -14.06
C LYS A 657 -1.60 48.89 -14.07
N SER A 658 -1.46 50.12 -13.57
CA SER A 658 -0.17 50.82 -13.45
C SER A 658 0.80 50.18 -12.45
N LYS A 659 0.28 49.49 -11.42
CA LYS A 659 1.03 48.83 -10.33
C LYS A 659 1.12 47.30 -10.50
N SER A 660 0.42 46.75 -11.49
CA SER A 660 0.30 45.31 -11.73
C SER A 660 1.62 44.67 -12.17
N CYS A 661 1.94 43.50 -11.60
CA CYS A 661 3.17 42.76 -11.90
C CYS A 661 3.19 42.14 -13.31
N ILE A 662 2.03 41.93 -13.94
CA ILE A 662 1.95 41.36 -15.30
C ILE A 662 2.17 42.38 -16.42
N LYS A 663 2.09 43.69 -16.13
CA LYS A 663 2.36 44.75 -17.10
C LYS A 663 3.72 44.55 -17.79
N ASN A 664 4.77 44.35 -16.98
CA ASN A 664 6.14 44.17 -17.47
C ASN A 664 6.38 42.79 -18.12
N VAL A 665 5.47 41.82 -17.92
CA VAL A 665 5.56 40.46 -18.50
C VAL A 665 4.91 40.42 -19.88
N LYS A 666 3.93 41.30 -20.13
CA LYS A 666 3.28 41.47 -21.43
C LYS A 666 4.24 42.06 -22.48
N ASP A 667 5.08 43.00 -22.04
CA ASP A 667 6.00 43.75 -22.89
C ASP A 667 7.37 43.04 -23.10
N SER A 668 7.50 41.79 -22.60
CA SER A 668 8.71 40.94 -22.63
C SER A 668 8.44 39.59 -23.28
#